data_AF-A0A6P6Y6Z3-F1
#
_entry.id   AF-A0A6P6Y6Z3-F1
#
_cell.length_a   1.000
_cell.length_b   1.000
_cell.length_c   1.000
_cell.angle_alpha   90.00
_cell.angle_beta   90.00
_cell.angle_gamma   90.00
#
_symmetry.space_group_name_H-M   'P 1'
#
loop_
_entity.id
_entity.type
_entity.pdbx_description
1 polymer ?
#
loop_
_entity_poly.entity_id
_entity_poly.type
_entity_poly.pdbx_seq_one_letter_code
_entity_poly.pdbx_strand_id
1 'polypeptide(L)'
;MKRLPTAVASARDPDYKKMLEDIDAFEKKTKHITDVGPKCFVCEKGVPVGRIRFFANQRQFYKHMYQYHFNYFEHGAKPDSSRVIIDEPSTSAIEMDEEPSTSEHLMEIDDKDRELHEYDYYEQMERYQAEKRKQEEEEEEEKIASDVDDDNIEIPFMFLNEKNLEEFEAEIRPNKSKHEPIFLKNLFRTKYKENYKQFLLDVNCWRYEENMNMQTINRIVPSTINHCLSAVPNIETNKECKEVYDNMKTLSNSPYYLNQFLELLPTYVPPEHERWESKTEFKSELRFSWVKPSKICERIFLNNKYIISQLVKESVCKQANKFEELKYSEHLNCSIERRNEMMGKLQLEFGFDDFSITNPIGVKNVNHMYMALYLSSPTIPLQYRLKKNDIFVLMLINRLEMKRAGYELNDVLKPLIEDLKNIMKNGIVKEYIDDTDQRKKMVFKICVSAVCGDNKGIYELLGFQTSFTRNTFICRICGAKAFKQELRQCKNPIDFQGVLYQNALIRDMAKTKTSDKEYGLKAECIFAGLPNLTISNIAPLDCMHDFDEGICENIIFAIIKLNKIEVNNIERAIKKIQYNEDRVKITGSHRGNLSTFKIRGTAASKFEFFCRFDEILINLKIPLVPDTIAYKLYTNAKEFAQLCHSFELNAGDIQRLKTCAEIIVDLYLSVSDDLNITPKFHNILHYWQDAAKFGSIYRNSSYKYERVHQNLMSLRENCHVQVNIDGPFQ
;
A
#
# COMPACT_ATOMS: atom_id res chain seq x y z
N MET A 1 -25.76 10.76 -16.44
CA MET A 1 -26.24 12.16 -16.34
C MET A 1 -27.63 12.14 -15.71
N LYS A 2 -27.87 12.86 -14.60
CA LYS A 2 -29.21 12.97 -14.01
C LYS A 2 -29.94 14.14 -14.66
N ARG A 3 -31.14 13.93 -15.21
CA ARG A 3 -32.04 15.02 -15.63
C ARG A 3 -32.48 15.79 -14.37
N LEU A 4 -32.39 17.12 -14.39
CA LEU A 4 -32.82 17.96 -13.28
C LEU A 4 -34.35 17.87 -13.08
N PRO A 5 -34.87 18.06 -11.85
CA PRO A 5 -36.30 18.03 -11.57
C PRO A 5 -37.07 19.07 -12.40
N THR A 6 -38.26 18.68 -12.86
CA THR A 6 -39.14 19.33 -13.84
C THR A 6 -39.55 20.78 -13.52
N ALA A 7 -39.26 21.31 -12.33
CA ALA A 7 -39.54 22.69 -11.97
C ALA A 7 -38.54 23.71 -12.55
N VAL A 8 -37.33 23.28 -12.92
CA VAL A 8 -36.35 24.13 -13.63
C VAL A 8 -36.57 24.09 -15.16
N ALA A 9 -37.33 23.10 -15.64
CA ALA A 9 -37.55 22.84 -17.06
C ALA A 9 -38.52 23.82 -17.76
N SER A 10 -39.12 24.76 -17.02
CA SER A 10 -40.03 25.77 -17.61
C SER A 10 -39.32 27.07 -18.04
N ALA A 11 -37.99 27.16 -17.93
CA ALA A 11 -37.24 28.31 -18.43
C ALA A 11 -37.12 28.25 -19.97
N ARG A 12 -37.48 29.34 -20.65
CA ARG A 12 -37.45 29.54 -22.11
C ARG A 12 -36.01 29.66 -22.67
N ASP A 13 -35.08 28.89 -22.13
CA ASP A 13 -33.66 28.93 -22.50
C ASP A 13 -33.43 28.04 -23.75
N PRO A 14 -33.05 28.63 -24.91
CA PRO A 14 -32.81 27.88 -26.14
C PRO A 14 -31.68 26.85 -26.01
N ASP A 15 -30.67 27.11 -25.19
CA ASP A 15 -29.50 26.25 -25.05
C ASP A 15 -29.82 25.01 -24.21
N TYR A 16 -30.67 25.16 -23.19
CA TYR A 16 -31.17 24.01 -22.41
C TYR A 16 -32.06 23.10 -23.26
N LYS A 17 -32.89 23.69 -24.14
CA LYS A 17 -33.73 22.93 -25.07
C LYS A 17 -32.87 22.15 -26.07
N LYS A 18 -31.82 22.77 -26.63
CA LYS A 18 -30.86 22.12 -27.53
C LYS A 18 -30.12 20.96 -26.84
N MET A 19 -29.70 21.15 -25.58
CA MET A 19 -29.07 20.09 -24.79
C MET A 19 -30.00 18.88 -24.58
N LEU A 20 -31.30 19.10 -24.33
CA LEU A 20 -32.28 18.02 -24.21
C LEU A 20 -32.52 17.29 -25.55
N GLU A 21 -32.56 18.03 -26.66
CA GLU A 21 -32.68 17.45 -28.00
C GLU A 21 -31.45 16.59 -28.36
N ASP A 22 -30.24 17.02 -27.98
CA ASP A 22 -29.00 16.25 -28.18
C ASP A 22 -28.95 14.98 -27.30
N ILE A 23 -29.45 15.04 -26.06
CA ILE A 23 -29.58 13.87 -25.18
C ILE A 23 -30.59 12.87 -25.74
N ASP A 24 -31.75 13.31 -26.21
CA ASP A 24 -32.75 12.44 -26.81
C ASP A 24 -32.27 11.84 -28.15
N ALA A 25 -31.47 12.58 -28.93
CA ALA A 25 -30.83 12.07 -30.14
C ALA A 25 -29.78 10.99 -29.83
N PHE A 26 -29.02 11.16 -28.75
CA PHE A 26 -28.06 10.18 -28.25
C PHE A 26 -28.76 8.92 -27.70
N GLU A 27 -29.85 9.07 -26.94
CA GLU A 27 -30.68 7.95 -26.47
C GLU A 27 -31.32 7.16 -27.62
N LYS A 28 -31.81 7.85 -28.67
CA LYS A 28 -32.29 7.19 -29.90
C LYS A 28 -31.19 6.41 -30.62
N LYS A 29 -29.95 6.93 -30.67
CA LYS A 29 -28.80 6.23 -31.27
C LYS A 29 -28.38 5.00 -30.47
N THR A 30 -28.52 5.02 -29.15
CA THR A 30 -28.09 3.93 -28.25
C THR A 30 -29.18 2.88 -27.99
N LYS A 31 -30.45 3.16 -28.33
CA LYS A 31 -31.56 2.20 -28.21
C LYS A 31 -31.40 0.94 -29.05
N HIS A 32 -30.60 0.96 -30.12
CA HIS A 32 -30.29 -0.24 -30.92
C HIS A 32 -29.17 -1.12 -30.34
N ILE A 33 -28.47 -0.68 -29.29
CA ILE A 33 -27.35 -1.43 -28.67
C ILE A 33 -27.80 -2.23 -27.44
N THR A 34 -29.03 -2.03 -26.93
CA THR A 34 -29.51 -2.63 -25.67
C THR A 34 -30.55 -3.76 -25.80
N ASP A 35 -30.78 -4.29 -27.00
CA ASP A 35 -31.68 -5.44 -27.21
C ASP A 35 -31.06 -6.82 -26.86
N VAL A 36 -29.87 -6.86 -26.26
CA VAL A 36 -29.27 -8.10 -25.74
C VAL A 36 -29.46 -8.14 -24.22
N GLY A 37 -30.52 -8.80 -23.75
CA GLY A 37 -30.75 -9.04 -22.32
C GLY A 37 -29.62 -9.85 -21.66
N PRO A 38 -29.55 -9.89 -20.31
CA PRO A 38 -28.51 -10.65 -19.60
C PRO A 38 -28.57 -12.14 -19.98
N LYS A 39 -27.42 -12.70 -20.37
CA LYS A 39 -27.25 -14.10 -20.74
C LYS A 39 -26.96 -14.92 -19.48
N CYS A 40 -27.57 -16.10 -19.34
CA CYS A 40 -27.18 -17.06 -18.31
C CYS A 40 -25.80 -17.62 -18.66
N PHE A 41 -24.84 -17.52 -17.74
CA PHE A 41 -23.44 -17.92 -17.95
C PHE A 41 -23.25 -19.44 -18.15
N VAL A 42 -24.26 -20.26 -17.83
CA VAL A 42 -24.20 -21.73 -17.91
C VAL A 42 -24.62 -22.26 -19.28
N CYS A 43 -25.33 -21.48 -20.11
CA CYS A 43 -25.75 -21.90 -21.44
C CYS A 43 -24.82 -21.32 -22.54
N GLU A 44 -23.90 -22.12 -23.05
CA GLU A 44 -23.09 -21.78 -24.25
C GLU A 44 -23.91 -21.70 -25.54
N LYS A 45 -25.20 -22.05 -25.51
CA LYS A 45 -26.15 -21.84 -26.62
C LYS A 45 -27.23 -20.88 -26.15
N GLY A 46 -27.17 -19.65 -26.66
CA GLY A 46 -27.99 -18.52 -26.24
C GLY A 46 -29.48 -18.75 -26.36
N VAL A 47 -30.12 -19.23 -25.29
CA VAL A 47 -31.57 -19.20 -25.13
C VAL A 47 -31.95 -17.84 -24.53
N PRO A 48 -32.88 -17.08 -25.15
CA PRO A 48 -33.32 -15.81 -24.60
C PRO A 48 -34.07 -16.03 -23.29
N VAL A 49 -33.55 -15.53 -22.18
CA VAL A 49 -34.26 -15.57 -20.89
C VAL A 49 -35.37 -14.52 -20.96
N GLY A 50 -36.57 -14.97 -21.33
CA GLY A 50 -37.76 -14.12 -21.38
C GLY A 50 -38.01 -13.45 -20.02
N ARG A 51 -37.88 -12.12 -19.98
CA ARG A 51 -38.37 -11.19 -18.94
C ARG A 51 -38.12 -11.60 -17.48
N ILE A 52 -36.91 -12.04 -17.12
CA ILE A 52 -36.48 -12.08 -15.72
C ILE A 52 -35.24 -11.20 -15.60
N ARG A 53 -35.43 -9.98 -15.08
CA ARG A 53 -34.33 -9.02 -14.92
C ARG A 53 -33.47 -9.29 -13.68
N PHE A 54 -33.98 -10.00 -12.66
CA PHE A 54 -33.25 -10.37 -11.43
C PHE A 54 -33.87 -11.63 -10.80
N PHE A 55 -33.06 -12.52 -10.20
CA PHE A 55 -33.56 -13.54 -9.27
C PHE A 55 -33.82 -12.86 -7.93
N ALA A 56 -35.08 -12.74 -7.54
CA ALA A 56 -35.43 -12.02 -6.31
C ALA A 56 -35.10 -12.82 -5.04
N ASN A 57 -34.82 -14.12 -5.16
CA ASN A 57 -34.41 -14.97 -4.05
C ASN A 57 -33.75 -16.28 -4.51
N GLN A 58 -33.07 -16.93 -3.57
CA GLN A 58 -32.37 -18.19 -3.75
C GLN A 58 -33.28 -19.32 -4.26
N ARG A 59 -34.58 -19.31 -3.90
CA ARG A 59 -35.56 -20.31 -4.33
C ARG A 59 -35.90 -20.20 -5.82
N GLN A 60 -35.97 -18.99 -6.38
CA GLN A 60 -36.15 -18.78 -7.82
C GLN A 60 -34.92 -19.21 -8.61
N PHE A 61 -33.71 -18.95 -8.09
CA PHE A 61 -32.46 -19.43 -8.67
C PHE A 61 -32.42 -20.96 -8.70
N TYR A 62 -32.69 -21.62 -7.57
CA TYR A 62 -32.71 -23.10 -7.52
C TYR A 62 -33.79 -23.71 -8.42
N LYS A 63 -34.96 -23.09 -8.53
CA LYS A 63 -36.02 -23.57 -9.44
C LYS A 63 -35.62 -23.45 -10.92
N HIS A 64 -34.91 -22.37 -11.29
CA HIS A 64 -34.34 -22.20 -12.62
C HIS A 64 -33.23 -23.22 -12.90
N MET A 65 -32.28 -23.38 -11.97
CA MET A 65 -31.21 -24.37 -12.09
C MET A 65 -31.75 -25.81 -12.17
N TYR A 66 -32.77 -26.14 -11.38
CA TYR A 66 -33.39 -27.47 -11.40
C TYR A 66 -34.19 -27.73 -12.68
N GLN A 67 -34.87 -26.72 -13.24
CA GLN A 67 -35.68 -26.89 -14.45
C GLN A 67 -34.87 -26.90 -15.75
N TYR A 68 -33.74 -26.19 -15.80
CA TYR A 68 -32.97 -26.00 -17.04
C TYR A 68 -31.54 -26.54 -16.99
N HIS A 69 -31.03 -26.90 -15.80
CA HIS A 69 -29.68 -27.42 -15.57
C HIS A 69 -29.66 -28.66 -14.66
N PHE A 70 -30.74 -29.47 -14.68
CA PHE A 70 -30.91 -30.67 -13.87
C PHE A 70 -29.69 -31.64 -13.91
N ASN A 71 -29.07 -31.79 -15.08
CA ASN A 71 -27.94 -32.71 -15.28
C ASN A 71 -26.63 -32.24 -14.60
N TYR A 72 -26.51 -30.98 -14.18
CA TYR A 72 -25.32 -30.45 -13.52
C TYR A 72 -25.20 -30.92 -12.05
N PHE A 73 -26.30 -31.41 -11.45
CA PHE A 73 -26.34 -31.80 -10.05
C PHE A 73 -26.26 -33.31 -9.79
N GLU A 74 -26.61 -34.18 -10.76
CA GLU A 74 -26.56 -35.64 -10.54
C GLU A 74 -25.27 -36.34 -11.03
N HIS A 75 -24.46 -35.69 -11.87
CA HIS A 75 -23.22 -36.30 -12.36
C HIS A 75 -22.01 -35.59 -11.74
N GLY A 76 -21.53 -36.18 -10.65
CA GLY A 76 -20.44 -35.67 -9.83
C GLY A 76 -19.21 -35.23 -10.64
N ALA A 77 -18.66 -34.11 -10.20
CA ALA A 77 -17.39 -33.56 -10.63
C ALA A 77 -16.32 -34.67 -10.70
N LYS A 78 -15.74 -34.87 -11.89
CA LYS A 78 -14.32 -35.22 -11.97
C LYS A 78 -13.53 -33.91 -11.90
N PRO A 79 -12.50 -33.82 -11.04
CA PRO A 79 -11.70 -32.61 -10.94
C PRO A 79 -10.81 -32.54 -12.16
N ASP A 80 -10.96 -31.51 -12.98
CA ASP A 80 -9.85 -31.04 -13.81
C ASP A 80 -9.42 -29.66 -13.34
N SER A 81 -8.11 -29.53 -13.28
CA SER A 81 -7.35 -28.51 -12.61
C SER A 81 -7.39 -27.16 -13.33
N SER A 82 -7.22 -26.10 -12.54
CA SER A 82 -6.88 -24.73 -12.95
C SER A 82 -7.94 -23.94 -13.74
N ARG A 83 -8.74 -23.17 -12.98
CA ARG A 83 -9.13 -21.78 -13.27
C ARG A 83 -10.04 -21.31 -12.14
N VAL A 84 -9.43 -20.72 -11.11
CA VAL A 84 -10.16 -19.95 -10.11
C VAL A 84 -10.24 -18.52 -10.62
N ILE A 85 -11.45 -18.05 -10.89
CA ILE A 85 -11.76 -16.66 -11.20
C ILE A 85 -11.65 -15.89 -9.88
N ILE A 86 -10.72 -14.94 -9.83
CA ILE A 86 -10.56 -13.97 -8.73
C ILE A 86 -11.36 -12.73 -9.13
N ASP A 87 -12.27 -12.27 -8.26
CA ASP A 87 -12.92 -10.97 -8.39
C ASP A 87 -11.92 -9.86 -8.02
N GLU A 88 -11.49 -9.08 -9.00
CA GLU A 88 -10.66 -7.88 -8.80
C GLU A 88 -11.42 -6.64 -9.31
N PRO A 89 -11.67 -5.62 -8.47
CA PRO A 89 -12.16 -4.33 -8.95
C PRO A 89 -10.98 -3.46 -9.45
N SER A 90 -11.16 -2.91 -10.65
CA SER A 90 -10.24 -2.01 -11.36
C SER A 90 -9.82 -0.79 -10.54
N THR A 91 -8.52 -0.56 -10.40
CA THR A 91 -7.91 0.61 -9.76
C THR A 91 -7.60 1.71 -10.78
N SER A 92 -8.61 2.46 -11.22
CA SER A 92 -8.39 3.65 -12.04
C SER A 92 -8.50 4.92 -11.19
N ALA A 93 -7.40 5.63 -10.94
CA ALA A 93 -7.42 7.03 -10.53
C ALA A 93 -6.14 7.76 -10.97
N ILE A 94 -6.31 9.05 -11.21
CA ILE A 94 -5.52 9.93 -12.07
C ILE A 94 -4.37 10.57 -11.27
N GLU A 95 -3.12 10.44 -11.76
CA GLU A 95 -1.99 11.23 -11.25
C GLU A 95 -2.01 12.64 -11.85
N MET A 96 -1.85 13.63 -10.98
CA MET A 96 -1.70 15.05 -11.33
C MET A 96 -0.24 15.35 -11.70
N ASP A 97 -0.07 16.11 -12.78
CA ASP A 97 1.19 16.48 -13.39
C ASP A 97 2.10 17.33 -12.48
N GLU A 98 3.40 17.02 -12.49
CA GLU A 98 4.45 18.01 -12.23
C GLU A 98 4.98 18.49 -13.59
N GLU A 99 4.84 19.79 -13.84
CA GLU A 99 5.26 20.45 -15.08
C GLU A 99 6.80 20.51 -15.20
N PRO A 100 7.38 20.18 -16.36
CA PRO A 100 8.78 20.44 -16.68
C PRO A 100 8.93 21.81 -17.35
N SER A 101 9.86 22.64 -16.88
CA SER A 101 10.29 23.83 -17.63
C SER A 101 11.36 23.42 -18.67
N THR A 102 11.04 23.68 -19.93
CA THR A 102 11.99 23.62 -21.05
C THR A 102 12.01 24.99 -21.75
N SER A 103 13.19 25.48 -22.12
CA SER A 103 13.33 26.18 -23.40
C SER A 103 14.67 25.85 -24.04
N GLU A 104 14.59 25.44 -25.30
CA GLU A 104 15.63 24.87 -26.16
C GLU A 104 16.57 25.89 -26.83
N HIS A 105 17.73 25.35 -27.21
CA HIS A 105 18.67 25.65 -28.30
C HIS A 105 18.25 26.56 -29.49
N LEU A 106 19.26 27.12 -30.18
CA LEU A 106 19.73 26.67 -31.53
C LEU A 106 20.95 27.47 -32.07
N MET A 107 21.97 26.70 -32.53
CA MET A 107 22.86 26.84 -33.73
C MET A 107 23.78 28.09 -33.88
N GLU A 108 25.02 28.08 -34.42
CA GLU A 108 25.85 27.16 -35.23
C GLU A 108 27.30 27.74 -35.33
N ILE A 109 28.35 26.88 -35.37
CA ILE A 109 29.71 27.06 -36.02
C ILE A 109 30.62 28.19 -35.44
N ASP A 110 31.95 28.14 -35.24
CA ASP A 110 33.11 27.42 -35.80
C ASP A 110 34.24 27.28 -34.75
N ASP A 111 35.20 26.43 -35.07
CA ASP A 111 36.40 26.07 -34.32
C ASP A 111 37.43 27.22 -34.12
N LYS A 112 38.22 27.08 -33.04
CA LYS A 112 39.45 27.82 -32.64
C LYS A 112 39.27 29.10 -31.82
N ASP A 113 39.25 28.92 -30.50
CA ASP A 113 40.03 29.70 -29.51
C ASP A 113 39.69 29.24 -28.06
N ARG A 114 39.52 27.93 -27.87
CA ARG A 114 39.49 27.31 -26.54
C ARG A 114 40.92 27.19 -26.04
N GLU A 115 41.25 27.98 -25.02
CA GLU A 115 41.91 27.48 -23.78
C GLU A 115 42.33 28.61 -22.81
N LEU A 116 42.08 29.90 -23.08
CA LEU A 116 42.51 30.98 -22.19
C LEU A 116 41.42 31.93 -21.66
N HIS A 117 40.15 31.76 -22.03
CA HIS A 117 39.06 32.65 -21.58
C HIS A 117 37.95 31.98 -20.75
N GLU A 118 37.97 30.67 -20.54
CA GLU A 118 36.93 29.96 -19.78
C GLU A 118 37.08 30.11 -18.25
N TYR A 119 38.28 30.39 -17.73
CA TYR A 119 38.50 30.52 -16.28
C TYR A 119 37.99 31.86 -15.72
N ASP A 120 38.10 32.95 -16.48
CA ASP A 120 37.62 34.28 -16.06
C ASP A 120 36.08 34.42 -16.12
N TYR A 121 35.41 33.65 -16.98
CA TYR A 121 33.95 33.73 -17.15
C TYR A 121 33.19 33.03 -16.01
N TYR A 122 33.69 31.89 -15.53
CA TYR A 122 33.07 31.20 -14.38
C TYR A 122 33.28 31.98 -13.07
N GLU A 123 34.42 32.65 -12.88
CA GLU A 123 34.66 33.47 -11.69
C GLU A 123 33.82 34.77 -11.70
N GLN A 124 33.60 35.37 -12.88
CA GLN A 124 32.67 36.50 -13.03
C GLN A 124 31.20 36.10 -12.85
N MET A 125 30.80 34.90 -13.30
CA MET A 125 29.45 34.38 -13.09
C MET A 125 29.17 34.01 -11.62
N GLU A 126 30.15 33.46 -10.90
CA GLU A 126 30.01 33.20 -9.46
C GLU A 126 29.97 34.51 -8.66
N ARG A 127 30.75 35.53 -9.03
CA ARG A 127 30.67 36.87 -8.43
C ARG A 127 29.33 37.54 -8.72
N TYR A 128 28.83 37.46 -9.95
CA TYR A 128 27.53 38.01 -10.33
C TYR A 128 26.38 37.28 -9.61
N GLN A 129 26.44 35.97 -9.43
CA GLN A 129 25.45 35.20 -8.66
C GLN A 129 25.58 35.39 -7.13
N ALA A 130 26.76 35.75 -6.63
CA ALA A 130 26.96 36.11 -5.22
C ALA A 130 26.50 37.54 -4.92
N GLU A 131 26.74 38.49 -5.83
CA GLU A 131 26.22 39.86 -5.76
C GLU A 131 24.70 39.89 -5.91
N LYS A 132 24.14 39.03 -6.78
CA LYS A 132 22.68 38.90 -6.91
C LYS A 132 22.02 38.28 -5.68
N ARG A 133 22.68 37.31 -5.02
CA ARG A 133 22.23 36.77 -3.72
C ARG A 133 22.34 37.80 -2.58
N LYS A 134 23.37 38.64 -2.59
CA LYS A 134 23.49 39.75 -1.64
C LYS A 134 22.46 40.85 -1.89
N GLN A 135 22.16 41.18 -3.15
CA GLN A 135 21.09 42.12 -3.49
C GLN A 135 19.71 41.56 -3.17
N GLU A 136 19.49 40.26 -3.36
CA GLU A 136 18.24 39.58 -2.97
C GLU A 136 18.11 39.49 -1.43
N GLU A 137 19.20 39.28 -0.68
CA GLU A 137 19.23 39.32 0.80
C GLU A 137 19.09 40.76 1.35
N GLU A 138 19.70 41.77 0.72
CA GLU A 138 19.55 43.19 1.09
C GLU A 138 18.14 43.72 0.73
N GLU A 139 17.52 43.29 -0.37
CA GLU A 139 16.11 43.62 -0.70
C GLU A 139 15.10 42.88 0.19
N GLU A 140 15.46 41.73 0.76
CA GLU A 140 14.63 40.99 1.73
C GLU A 140 14.76 41.59 3.14
N GLU A 141 15.94 42.12 3.52
CA GLU A 141 16.14 42.88 4.76
C GLU A 141 15.55 44.31 4.71
N GLU A 142 15.61 45.01 3.56
CA GLU A 142 14.95 46.32 3.40
C GLU A 142 13.41 46.22 3.38
N LYS A 143 12.85 45.11 2.88
CA LYS A 143 11.40 44.81 2.97
C LYS A 143 10.94 44.42 4.37
N ILE A 144 11.85 43.97 5.24
CA ILE A 144 11.54 43.68 6.64
C ILE A 144 11.72 44.94 7.51
N ALA A 145 12.45 45.96 7.03
CA ALA A 145 12.72 47.19 7.78
C ALA A 145 11.79 48.38 7.44
N SER A 146 10.93 48.31 6.42
CA SER A 146 10.10 49.45 5.99
C SER A 146 8.62 49.44 6.38
N ASP A 147 8.11 48.41 7.06
CA ASP A 147 6.71 48.36 7.54
C ASP A 147 6.64 48.35 9.07
N VAL A 148 7.19 49.42 9.68
CA VAL A 148 6.78 49.88 11.02
C VAL A 148 6.26 51.30 10.85
N ASP A 149 4.98 51.41 10.50
CA ASP A 149 4.17 52.54 10.90
C ASP A 149 2.95 51.98 11.66
N ASP A 150 2.92 52.37 12.92
CA ASP A 150 1.92 52.07 13.93
C ASP A 150 0.67 52.89 13.62
N ASP A 151 -0.40 52.27 13.10
CA ASP A 151 -1.77 52.69 13.34
C ASP A 151 -2.79 51.64 12.85
N ASN A 152 -3.40 50.96 13.83
CA ASN A 152 -4.73 50.34 13.77
C ASN A 152 -5.18 49.67 12.46
N ILE A 153 -4.73 48.43 12.25
CA ILE A 153 -5.60 47.43 11.60
C ILE A 153 -5.64 46.22 12.53
N GLU A 154 -6.74 46.10 13.29
CA GLU A 154 -7.12 44.88 13.97
C GLU A 154 -7.24 43.75 12.94
N ILE A 155 -6.18 42.95 12.82
CA ILE A 155 -6.28 41.61 12.25
C ILE A 155 -7.05 40.79 13.28
N PRO A 156 -8.22 40.21 12.95
CA PRO A 156 -8.90 39.31 13.86
C PRO A 156 -8.09 38.01 13.91
N PHE A 157 -7.13 37.97 14.81
CA PHE A 157 -6.62 36.72 15.35
C PHE A 157 -7.83 36.02 15.98
N MET A 158 -8.38 35.01 15.29
CA MET A 158 -9.14 33.98 15.97
C MET A 158 -8.16 33.19 16.85
N PHE A 159 -7.78 33.78 17.99
CA PHE A 159 -7.45 32.98 19.14
C PHE A 159 -8.67 32.11 19.43
N LEU A 160 -8.43 30.80 19.54
CA LEU A 160 -9.29 29.94 20.32
C LEU A 160 -9.19 30.42 21.77
N ASN A 161 -9.93 31.49 22.12
CA ASN A 161 -10.20 31.81 23.53
C ASN A 161 -11.02 30.65 24.14
N GLU A 162 -11.07 30.51 25.47
CA GLU A 162 -11.78 29.38 26.11
C GLU A 162 -13.21 29.17 25.58
N LYS A 163 -13.89 30.26 25.16
CA LYS A 163 -15.23 30.22 24.56
C LYS A 163 -15.26 29.67 23.12
N ASN A 164 -14.28 30.04 22.30
CA ASN A 164 -14.10 29.56 20.93
C ASN A 164 -13.53 28.14 20.91
N LEU A 165 -12.73 27.77 21.93
CA LEU A 165 -12.30 26.40 22.17
C LEU A 165 -13.48 25.54 22.63
N GLU A 166 -14.42 26.07 23.41
CA GLU A 166 -15.69 25.40 23.74
C GLU A 166 -16.59 25.22 22.50
N GLU A 167 -16.69 26.22 21.62
CA GLU A 167 -17.44 26.10 20.35
C GLU A 167 -16.76 25.15 19.34
N PHE A 168 -15.43 25.16 19.25
CA PHE A 168 -14.64 24.24 18.42
C PHE A 168 -14.61 22.81 19.01
N GLU A 169 -14.57 22.65 20.34
CA GLU A 169 -14.78 21.36 21.01
C GLU A 169 -16.22 20.86 20.86
N ALA A 170 -17.19 21.75 20.67
CA ALA A 170 -18.59 21.41 20.36
C ALA A 170 -18.81 21.00 18.89
N GLU A 171 -17.99 21.50 17.95
CA GLU A 171 -17.99 21.08 16.54
C GLU A 171 -17.15 19.81 16.26
N ILE A 172 -16.02 19.62 16.97
CA ILE A 172 -15.08 18.50 16.73
C ILE A 172 -15.46 17.24 17.51
N ARG A 173 -16.09 17.35 18.68
CA ARG A 173 -16.74 16.19 19.26
C ARG A 173 -18.02 15.99 18.46
N PRO A 174 -18.24 14.87 17.74
CA PRO A 174 -19.58 14.55 17.29
C PRO A 174 -20.43 14.65 18.54
N ASN A 175 -21.39 15.59 18.53
CA ASN A 175 -22.18 15.99 19.69
C ASN A 175 -22.26 14.81 20.66
N LYS A 176 -21.69 14.94 21.86
CA LYS A 176 -22.13 14.10 22.99
C LYS A 176 -23.58 14.50 23.25
N SER A 177 -24.48 14.15 22.34
CA SER A 177 -25.88 14.08 22.65
C SER A 177 -25.94 13.08 23.78
N LYS A 178 -26.23 13.59 24.98
CA LYS A 178 -26.49 12.77 26.16
C LYS A 178 -27.57 11.70 25.87
N HIS A 179 -28.29 11.81 24.75
CA HIS A 179 -29.33 10.92 24.29
C HIS A 179 -28.86 9.76 23.39
N GLU A 180 -27.65 9.77 22.83
CA GLU A 180 -27.23 8.79 21.80
C GLU A 180 -26.72 7.45 22.36
N PRO A 181 -25.86 7.38 23.39
CA PRO A 181 -25.61 6.13 24.11
C PRO A 181 -26.88 5.57 24.76
N ILE A 182 -27.81 6.46 25.14
CA ILE A 182 -29.13 6.10 25.67
C ILE A 182 -29.98 5.45 24.59
N PHE A 183 -29.92 5.92 23.34
CA PHE A 183 -30.64 5.35 22.20
C PHE A 183 -30.22 3.90 21.92
N LEU A 184 -28.92 3.61 21.78
CA LEU A 184 -28.42 2.24 21.59
C LEU A 184 -28.72 1.34 22.80
N LYS A 185 -28.55 1.86 24.02
CA LYS A 185 -28.87 1.14 25.25
C LYS A 185 -30.37 0.83 25.36
N ASN A 186 -31.24 1.72 24.89
CA ASN A 186 -32.68 1.52 24.84
C ASN A 186 -33.06 0.51 23.74
N LEU A 187 -32.44 0.60 22.57
CA LEU A 187 -32.61 -0.38 21.48
C LEU A 187 -32.28 -1.80 21.94
N PHE A 188 -31.17 -2.00 22.65
CA PHE A 188 -30.77 -3.31 23.17
C PHE A 188 -31.56 -3.77 24.41
N ARG A 189 -32.43 -2.92 24.96
CA ARG A 189 -33.43 -3.28 25.97
C ARG A 189 -34.77 -3.66 25.37
N THR A 190 -34.98 -3.39 24.07
CA THR A 190 -36.22 -3.80 23.38
C THR A 190 -36.23 -5.29 23.08
N LYS A 191 -37.42 -5.84 22.81
CA LYS A 191 -37.58 -7.23 22.34
C LYS A 191 -36.91 -7.51 20.99
N TYR A 192 -36.56 -6.47 20.23
CA TYR A 192 -35.92 -6.54 18.91
C TYR A 192 -34.39 -6.42 18.95
N LYS A 193 -33.77 -6.49 20.13
CA LYS A 193 -32.31 -6.32 20.30
C LYS A 193 -31.48 -7.20 19.36
N GLU A 194 -31.88 -8.45 19.13
CA GLU A 194 -31.12 -9.38 18.29
C GLU A 194 -31.29 -9.03 16.80
N ASN A 195 -32.45 -8.52 16.38
CA ASN A 195 -32.65 -7.99 15.03
C ASN A 195 -31.80 -6.74 14.78
N TYR A 196 -31.70 -5.83 15.75
CA TYR A 196 -30.85 -4.64 15.60
C TYR A 196 -29.36 -5.00 15.59
N LYS A 197 -28.93 -5.95 16.43
CA LYS A 197 -27.56 -6.49 16.39
C LYS A 197 -27.27 -7.16 15.06
N GLN A 198 -28.17 -8.02 14.57
CA GLN A 198 -28.00 -8.70 13.30
C GLN A 198 -27.99 -7.71 12.13
N PHE A 199 -28.89 -6.74 12.11
CA PHE A 199 -28.91 -5.69 11.10
C PHE A 199 -27.61 -4.87 11.10
N LEU A 200 -27.08 -4.50 12.27
CA LEU A 200 -25.81 -3.81 12.39
C LEU A 200 -24.64 -4.70 11.93
N LEU A 201 -24.63 -5.98 12.31
CA LEU A 201 -23.65 -6.95 11.80
C LEU A 201 -23.72 -7.03 10.27
N ASP A 202 -24.90 -7.19 9.70
CA ASP A 202 -25.10 -7.31 8.26
C ASP A 202 -24.65 -6.04 7.54
N VAL A 203 -25.14 -4.85 7.93
CA VAL A 203 -24.71 -3.58 7.31
C VAL A 203 -23.19 -3.42 7.40
N ASN A 204 -22.54 -3.90 8.45
CA ASN A 204 -21.10 -3.78 8.63
C ASN A 204 -20.31 -4.81 7.86
N CYS A 205 -20.77 -6.07 7.83
CA CYS A 205 -20.23 -7.09 6.94
C CYS A 205 -20.29 -6.59 5.49
N TRP A 206 -21.36 -5.95 5.06
CA TRP A 206 -21.46 -5.39 3.71
C TRP A 206 -20.53 -4.19 3.49
N ARG A 207 -20.36 -3.31 4.48
CA ARG A 207 -19.35 -2.22 4.43
C ARG A 207 -17.92 -2.77 4.33
N TYR A 208 -17.66 -3.86 5.04
CA TYR A 208 -16.34 -4.47 5.19
C TYR A 208 -15.97 -5.39 4.02
N GLU A 209 -16.86 -6.26 3.56
CA GLU A 209 -16.58 -7.26 2.54
C GLU A 209 -16.50 -6.67 1.12
N GLU A 210 -17.27 -5.63 0.82
CA GLU A 210 -17.38 -5.11 -0.55
C GLU A 210 -16.64 -3.78 -0.79
N ASN A 211 -15.95 -3.24 0.23
CA ASN A 211 -15.17 -2.00 0.11
C ASN A 211 -15.98 -0.85 -0.54
N MET A 212 -17.30 -0.87 -0.28
CA MET A 212 -18.24 -0.06 -1.02
C MET A 212 -18.13 1.39 -0.62
N ASN A 213 -18.10 2.28 -1.61
CA ASN A 213 -18.28 3.69 -1.34
C ASN A 213 -19.64 3.92 -0.62
N MET A 214 -19.71 4.99 0.17
CA MET A 214 -20.92 5.35 0.93
C MET A 214 -22.18 5.49 0.06
N GLN A 215 -22.02 5.80 -1.24
CA GLN A 215 -23.15 5.89 -2.17
C GLN A 215 -23.76 4.53 -2.50
N THR A 216 -22.94 3.48 -2.60
CA THR A 216 -23.40 2.09 -2.81
C THR A 216 -24.00 1.53 -1.53
N ILE A 217 -23.38 1.79 -0.38
CA ILE A 217 -23.94 1.45 0.95
C ILE A 217 -25.35 2.03 1.09
N ASN A 218 -25.54 3.32 0.75
CA ASN A 218 -26.84 3.97 0.81
C ASN A 218 -27.90 3.38 -0.13
N ARG A 219 -27.50 2.61 -1.17
CA ARG A 219 -28.42 1.90 -2.07
C ARG A 219 -28.79 0.51 -1.58
N ILE A 220 -27.88 -0.16 -0.86
CA ILE A 220 -28.07 -1.54 -0.39
C ILE A 220 -28.78 -1.57 0.97
N VAL A 221 -28.48 -0.60 1.84
CA VAL A 221 -29.10 -0.46 3.16
C VAL A 221 -30.63 -0.60 3.13
N PRO A 222 -31.39 0.04 2.23
CA PRO A 222 -32.85 -0.16 2.14
C PRO A 222 -33.26 -1.60 1.84
N SER A 223 -32.48 -2.34 1.04
CA SER A 223 -32.73 -3.76 0.74
C SER A 223 -32.48 -4.65 1.96
N THR A 224 -31.40 -4.38 2.71
CA THR A 224 -31.08 -5.09 3.96
C THR A 224 -32.14 -4.81 5.03
N ILE A 225 -32.57 -3.54 5.18
CA ILE A 225 -33.68 -3.16 6.07
C ILE A 225 -34.95 -3.96 5.72
N ASN A 226 -35.31 -4.03 4.43
CA ASN A 226 -36.48 -4.79 3.99
C ASN A 226 -36.34 -6.30 4.24
N HIS A 227 -35.13 -6.87 4.12
CA HIS A 227 -34.87 -8.27 4.43
C HIS A 227 -35.06 -8.56 5.93
N CYS A 228 -34.45 -7.77 6.81
CA CYS A 228 -34.59 -7.91 8.26
C CYS A 228 -36.04 -7.72 8.73
N LEU A 229 -36.81 -6.86 8.05
CA LEU A 229 -38.21 -6.62 8.34
C LEU A 229 -39.16 -7.67 7.77
N SER A 230 -38.77 -8.40 6.73
CA SER A 230 -39.56 -9.54 6.22
C SER A 230 -39.69 -10.68 7.24
N ALA A 231 -38.80 -10.71 8.24
CA ALA A 231 -38.90 -11.58 9.41
C ALA A 231 -39.87 -11.06 10.49
N VAL A 232 -40.44 -9.85 10.32
CA VAL A 232 -41.37 -9.21 11.25
C VAL A 232 -42.77 -9.14 10.60
N PRO A 233 -43.81 -9.73 11.21
CA PRO A 233 -45.13 -9.79 10.59
C PRO A 233 -45.83 -8.41 10.56
N ASN A 234 -46.31 -8.01 9.38
CA ASN A 234 -47.18 -6.85 9.09
C ASN A 234 -46.56 -5.44 9.25
N ILE A 235 -45.67 -5.08 8.31
CA ILE A 235 -45.01 -3.77 8.22
C ILE A 235 -45.99 -2.61 7.96
N GLU A 236 -47.03 -2.82 7.15
CA GLU A 236 -47.87 -1.72 6.64
C GLU A 236 -48.95 -1.24 7.63
N THR A 237 -49.26 -2.01 8.68
CA THR A 237 -50.33 -1.69 9.63
C THR A 237 -49.90 -1.65 11.11
N ASN A 238 -48.67 -2.05 11.43
CA ASN A 238 -48.18 -2.15 12.80
C ASN A 238 -47.24 -0.97 13.15
N LYS A 239 -47.70 -0.11 14.07
CA LYS A 239 -46.92 1.03 14.61
C LYS A 239 -45.55 0.61 15.14
N GLU A 240 -45.46 -0.59 15.71
CA GLU A 240 -44.21 -1.14 16.25
C GLU A 240 -43.21 -1.52 15.14
N CYS A 241 -43.68 -2.01 13.99
CA CYS A 241 -42.82 -2.33 12.85
C CYS A 241 -42.27 -1.07 12.19
N LYS A 242 -43.07 -0.01 12.14
CA LYS A 242 -42.64 1.31 11.66
C LYS A 242 -41.54 1.89 12.55
N GLU A 243 -41.68 1.79 13.87
CA GLU A 243 -40.65 2.20 14.83
C GLU A 243 -39.35 1.40 14.64
N VAL A 244 -39.43 0.09 14.40
CA VAL A 244 -38.26 -0.75 14.11
C VAL A 244 -37.57 -0.33 12.81
N TYR A 245 -38.33 -0.07 11.74
CA TYR A 245 -37.80 0.44 10.46
C TYR A 245 -37.11 1.80 10.64
N ASP A 246 -37.75 2.74 11.33
CA ASP A 246 -37.20 4.09 11.55
C ASP A 246 -35.90 4.04 12.38
N ASN A 247 -35.84 3.15 13.38
CA ASN A 247 -34.62 2.89 14.15
C ASN A 247 -33.50 2.28 13.29
N MET A 248 -33.80 1.27 12.47
CA MET A 248 -32.80 0.65 11.56
C MET A 248 -32.26 1.67 10.55
N LYS A 249 -33.15 2.51 9.98
CA LYS A 249 -32.77 3.60 9.07
C LYS A 249 -31.90 4.66 9.76
N THR A 250 -32.17 4.95 11.03
CA THR A 250 -31.36 5.87 11.84
C THR A 250 -29.98 5.30 12.11
N LEU A 251 -29.90 4.01 12.48
CA LEU A 251 -28.64 3.29 12.69
C LEU A 251 -27.79 3.23 11.42
N SER A 252 -28.38 2.94 10.26
CA SER A 252 -27.64 2.80 9.01
C SER A 252 -27.03 4.09 8.48
N ASN A 253 -27.66 5.23 8.78
CA ASN A 253 -27.22 6.53 8.28
C ASN A 253 -26.21 7.23 9.19
N SER A 254 -25.95 6.69 10.39
CA SER A 254 -25.07 7.30 11.39
C SER A 254 -23.74 6.56 11.50
N PRO A 255 -22.62 7.15 11.05
CA PRO A 255 -21.28 6.62 11.32
C PRO A 255 -20.97 6.50 12.82
N TYR A 256 -21.58 7.35 13.64
CA TYR A 256 -21.42 7.32 15.09
C TYR A 256 -22.01 6.06 15.74
N TYR A 257 -23.26 5.72 15.42
CA TYR A 257 -23.89 4.50 15.95
C TYR A 257 -23.22 3.23 15.44
N LEU A 258 -22.70 3.29 14.22
CA LEU A 258 -21.81 2.27 13.71
C LEU A 258 -20.57 2.13 14.60
N ASN A 259 -19.83 3.21 14.86
CA ASN A 259 -18.62 3.17 15.68
C ASN A 259 -18.92 2.63 17.09
N GLN A 260 -20.01 3.06 17.73
CA GLN A 260 -20.43 2.49 19.01
C GLN A 260 -20.78 1.00 18.92
N PHE A 261 -21.36 0.54 17.80
CA PHE A 261 -21.61 -0.89 17.61
C PHE A 261 -20.30 -1.66 17.41
N LEU A 262 -19.38 -1.13 16.62
CA LEU A 262 -18.05 -1.70 16.43
C LEU A 262 -17.33 -1.85 17.76
N GLU A 263 -17.44 -0.86 18.66
CA GLU A 263 -16.90 -0.92 20.02
C GLU A 263 -17.41 -2.10 20.86
N LEU A 264 -18.59 -2.64 20.52
CA LEU A 264 -19.18 -3.80 21.20
C LEU A 264 -18.71 -5.14 20.63
N LEU A 265 -18.02 -5.15 19.49
CA LEU A 265 -17.54 -6.38 18.87
C LEU A 265 -16.40 -6.98 19.70
N PRO A 266 -16.39 -8.31 19.93
CA PRO A 266 -15.28 -8.97 20.63
C PRO A 266 -13.92 -8.81 19.95
N THR A 267 -13.93 -8.57 18.63
CA THR A 267 -12.75 -8.38 17.78
C THR A 267 -12.28 -6.94 17.73
N TYR A 268 -13.04 -5.97 18.25
CA TYR A 268 -12.64 -4.57 18.22
C TYR A 268 -11.39 -4.34 19.06
N VAL A 269 -10.45 -3.59 18.50
CA VAL A 269 -9.29 -3.09 19.20
C VAL A 269 -9.33 -1.56 19.12
N PRO A 270 -9.50 -0.84 20.25
CA PRO A 270 -9.51 0.61 20.21
C PRO A 270 -8.09 1.15 19.93
N PRO A 271 -7.96 2.22 19.14
CA PRO A 271 -6.72 2.97 19.06
C PRO A 271 -6.43 3.68 20.38
N GLU A 272 -5.14 3.84 20.68
CA GLU A 272 -4.64 4.68 21.76
C GLU A 272 -4.22 6.02 21.16
N HIS A 273 -4.66 7.10 21.81
CA HIS A 273 -4.39 8.46 21.38
C HIS A 273 -3.28 9.06 22.23
N GLU A 274 -2.22 9.48 21.57
CA GLU A 274 -1.05 10.11 22.19
C GLU A 274 -1.09 11.61 21.91
N ARG A 275 -0.83 12.40 22.95
CA ARG A 275 -0.66 13.85 22.87
C ARG A 275 0.61 14.23 23.61
N TRP A 276 1.64 14.57 22.86
CA TRP A 276 2.96 14.85 23.39
C TRP A 276 3.27 16.34 23.25
N GLU A 277 3.80 16.92 24.32
CA GLU A 277 4.24 18.32 24.35
C GLU A 277 5.48 18.52 23.47
N SER A 278 5.63 19.71 22.90
CA SER A 278 6.81 20.02 22.09
C SER A 278 8.10 19.89 22.90
N LYS A 279 9.13 19.26 22.32
CA LYS A 279 10.52 19.38 22.81
C LYS A 279 11.17 20.70 22.35
N THR A 280 10.53 21.45 21.45
CA THR A 280 11.05 22.72 20.92
C THR A 280 10.39 23.91 21.60
N GLU A 281 11.01 25.09 21.50
CA GLU A 281 10.47 26.35 22.04
C GLU A 281 9.13 26.74 21.40
N PHE A 282 8.83 26.20 20.22
CA PHE A 282 7.54 26.33 19.57
C PHE A 282 6.51 25.45 20.29
N LYS A 283 5.40 26.04 20.75
CA LYS A 283 4.28 25.34 21.41
C LYS A 283 3.46 24.46 20.44
N SER A 284 4.12 23.65 19.60
CA SER A 284 3.47 22.69 18.71
C SER A 284 3.36 21.33 19.39
N GLU A 285 2.14 20.82 19.56
CA GLU A 285 1.92 19.48 20.08
C GLU A 285 2.05 18.43 18.98
N LEU A 286 2.60 17.27 19.32
CA LEU A 286 2.53 16.09 18.46
C LEU A 286 1.33 15.24 18.88
N ARG A 287 0.42 15.00 17.93
CA ARG A 287 -0.73 14.11 18.12
C ARG A 287 -0.64 12.96 17.15
N PHE A 288 -0.82 11.75 17.65
CA PHE A 288 -0.90 10.56 16.82
C PHE A 288 -1.73 9.49 17.52
N SER A 289 -2.24 8.56 16.72
CA SER A 289 -2.98 7.40 17.22
C SER A 289 -2.25 6.14 16.82
N TRP A 290 -2.29 5.13 17.69
CA TRP A 290 -1.72 3.83 17.39
C TRP A 290 -2.49 2.68 18.02
N VAL A 291 -2.33 1.48 17.47
CA VAL A 291 -3.02 0.28 17.92
C VAL A 291 -2.01 -0.70 18.50
N LYS A 292 -2.27 -1.19 19.72
CA LYS A 292 -1.40 -2.16 20.38
C LYS A 292 -1.37 -3.52 19.66
N PRO A 293 -0.21 -4.00 19.18
CA PRO A 293 -0.09 -5.34 18.62
C PRO A 293 -0.57 -6.43 19.58
N SER A 294 -0.32 -6.28 20.89
CA SER A 294 -0.79 -7.22 21.91
C SER A 294 -2.30 -7.43 21.89
N LYS A 295 -3.07 -6.35 21.67
CA LYS A 295 -4.54 -6.41 21.61
C LYS A 295 -5.05 -7.02 20.32
N ILE A 296 -4.41 -6.72 19.19
CA ILE A 296 -4.69 -7.37 17.90
C ILE A 296 -4.42 -8.88 18.01
N CYS A 297 -3.27 -9.26 18.57
CA CYS A 297 -2.95 -10.67 18.79
C CYS A 297 -3.99 -11.36 19.67
N GLU A 298 -4.38 -10.76 20.79
CA GLU A 298 -5.32 -11.32 21.77
C GLU A 298 -6.76 -11.45 21.23
N ARG A 299 -7.27 -10.42 20.56
CA ARG A 299 -8.67 -10.29 20.16
C ARG A 299 -8.96 -10.77 18.74
N ILE A 300 -7.97 -10.78 17.86
CA ILE A 300 -8.15 -11.12 16.46
C ILE A 300 -7.41 -12.42 16.14
N PHE A 301 -6.07 -12.41 16.14
CA PHE A 301 -5.31 -13.57 15.68
C PHE A 301 -5.51 -14.81 16.56
N LEU A 302 -5.45 -14.68 17.88
CA LEU A 302 -5.64 -15.78 18.83
C LEU A 302 -7.12 -16.06 19.15
N ASN A 303 -8.05 -15.51 18.36
CA ASN A 303 -9.44 -15.98 18.28
C ASN A 303 -9.72 -16.75 16.98
N ASN A 304 -8.77 -16.76 16.05
CA ASN A 304 -8.90 -17.51 14.80
C ASN A 304 -8.54 -18.98 15.03
N LYS A 305 -9.52 -19.88 14.87
CA LYS A 305 -9.36 -21.33 15.07
C LYS A 305 -8.26 -21.91 14.18
N TYR A 306 -8.15 -21.45 12.93
CA TYR A 306 -7.12 -21.92 12.01
C TYR A 306 -5.73 -21.60 12.55
N ILE A 307 -5.50 -20.34 12.96
CA ILE A 307 -4.21 -19.90 13.52
C ILE A 307 -3.86 -20.74 14.75
N ILE A 308 -4.79 -20.89 15.68
CA ILE A 308 -4.56 -21.68 16.90
C ILE A 308 -4.18 -23.12 16.56
N SER A 309 -4.97 -23.79 15.70
CA SER A 309 -4.72 -25.19 15.31
C SER A 309 -3.33 -25.37 14.69
N GLN A 310 -2.93 -24.43 13.83
CA GLN A 310 -1.62 -24.44 13.18
C GLN A 310 -0.49 -24.24 14.19
N LEU A 311 -0.60 -23.27 15.09
CA LEU A 311 0.41 -23.02 16.12
C LEU A 311 0.57 -24.19 17.09
N VAL A 312 -0.53 -24.85 17.45
CA VAL A 312 -0.52 -26.04 18.31
C VAL A 312 0.17 -27.19 17.59
N LYS A 313 -0.20 -27.46 16.33
CA LYS A 313 0.43 -28.50 15.50
C LYS A 313 1.93 -28.29 15.38
N GLU A 314 2.35 -27.08 15.02
CA GLU A 314 3.78 -26.73 14.91
C GLU A 314 4.52 -26.91 16.24
N SER A 315 3.90 -26.51 17.36
CA SER A 315 4.48 -26.67 18.69
C SER A 315 4.69 -28.15 19.06
N VAL A 316 3.73 -29.02 18.75
CA VAL A 316 3.82 -30.47 19.00
C VAL A 316 4.90 -31.10 18.12
N CYS A 317 4.90 -30.80 16.81
CA CYS A 317 5.91 -31.32 15.89
C CYS A 317 7.32 -30.88 16.28
N LYS A 318 7.49 -29.62 16.70
CA LYS A 318 8.77 -29.08 17.18
C LYS A 318 9.26 -29.78 18.44
N GLN A 319 8.37 -30.06 19.40
CA GLN A 319 8.73 -30.81 20.61
C GLN A 319 9.11 -32.25 20.31
N ALA A 320 8.44 -32.88 19.33
CA ALA A 320 8.70 -34.26 18.94
C ALA A 320 9.84 -34.42 17.92
N ASN A 321 10.46 -33.32 17.47
CA ASN A 321 11.48 -33.30 16.41
C ASN A 321 11.00 -33.96 15.09
N LYS A 322 9.70 -33.85 14.79
CA LYS A 322 9.01 -34.45 13.65
C LYS A 322 8.66 -33.40 12.60
N PHE A 323 9.69 -32.82 12.00
CA PHE A 323 9.55 -31.69 11.11
C PHE A 323 9.02 -32.07 9.73
N GLU A 324 9.29 -33.29 9.29
CA GLU A 324 8.80 -33.91 8.06
C GLU A 324 7.28 -34.11 8.05
N GLU A 325 6.63 -34.17 9.22
CA GLU A 325 5.17 -34.27 9.33
C GLU A 325 4.46 -32.92 9.09
N LEU A 326 5.22 -31.82 9.02
CA LEU A 326 4.71 -30.52 8.63
C LEU A 326 4.86 -30.35 7.12
N LYS A 327 3.73 -30.33 6.40
CA LYS A 327 3.67 -29.60 5.13
C LYS A 327 3.80 -28.13 5.48
N TYR A 328 5.00 -27.59 5.33
CA TYR A 328 5.27 -26.21 5.66
C TYR A 328 4.33 -25.31 4.86
N SER A 329 3.70 -24.37 5.57
CA SER A 329 3.18 -23.17 4.92
C SER A 329 4.36 -22.50 4.23
N GLU A 330 4.14 -21.86 3.08
CA GLU A 330 5.27 -21.37 2.25
C GLU A 330 6.14 -20.29 2.97
N HIS A 331 5.81 -19.87 4.20
CA HIS A 331 6.58 -18.92 5.03
C HIS A 331 7.63 -19.61 5.91
N LEU A 332 7.42 -20.89 6.21
CA LEU A 332 8.40 -21.74 6.90
C LEU A 332 9.38 -22.39 5.91
N ASN A 333 9.18 -22.17 4.59
CA ASN A 333 10.15 -22.46 3.53
C ASN A 333 11.28 -21.41 3.51
N CYS A 334 11.96 -21.27 4.65
CA CYS A 334 13.08 -20.36 4.88
C CYS A 334 14.26 -21.13 5.50
N SER A 335 15.33 -20.41 5.90
CA SER A 335 16.50 -21.03 6.53
C SER A 335 16.10 -21.86 7.76
N ILE A 336 16.84 -22.93 8.04
CA ILE A 336 16.52 -23.85 9.14
C ILE A 336 16.55 -23.12 10.48
N GLU A 337 17.54 -22.25 10.67
CA GLU A 337 17.71 -21.43 11.88
C GLU A 337 16.48 -20.55 12.11
N ARG A 338 16.09 -19.79 11.09
CA ARG A 338 14.94 -18.88 11.13
C ARG A 338 13.63 -19.65 11.34
N ARG A 339 13.46 -20.76 10.63
CA ARG A 339 12.29 -21.64 10.79
C ARG A 339 12.16 -22.14 12.23
N ASN A 340 13.25 -22.62 12.80
CA ASN A 340 13.28 -23.10 14.18
C ASN A 340 12.91 -22.01 15.18
N GLU A 341 13.29 -20.76 14.92
CA GLU A 341 12.92 -19.62 15.76
C GLU A 341 11.42 -19.27 15.66
N MET A 342 10.81 -19.40 14.48
CA MET A 342 9.42 -19.00 14.23
C MET A 342 8.39 -20.10 14.50
N MET A 343 8.75 -21.38 14.35
CA MET A 343 7.81 -22.50 14.50
C MET A 343 7.13 -22.53 15.88
N GLY A 344 5.80 -22.69 15.85
CA GLY A 344 4.95 -22.73 17.04
C GLY A 344 4.73 -21.36 17.68
N LYS A 345 5.10 -20.27 16.98
CA LYS A 345 4.89 -18.89 17.43
C LYS A 345 4.00 -18.15 16.45
N LEU A 346 3.13 -17.29 16.98
CA LEU A 346 2.38 -16.34 16.17
C LEU A 346 3.37 -15.36 15.53
N GLN A 347 3.41 -15.34 14.21
CA GLN A 347 4.30 -14.49 13.43
C GLN A 347 3.62 -13.16 13.14
N LEU A 348 4.34 -12.07 13.41
CA LEU A 348 3.94 -10.71 13.05
C LEU A 348 4.87 -10.18 11.95
N GLU A 349 4.32 -9.46 10.99
CA GLU A 349 5.08 -8.82 9.92
C GLU A 349 4.61 -7.38 9.78
N PHE A 350 5.56 -6.45 9.69
CA PHE A 350 5.26 -5.04 9.58
C PHE A 350 5.52 -4.52 8.18
N GLY A 351 4.63 -3.64 7.72
CA GLY A 351 4.87 -2.81 6.54
C GLY A 351 5.18 -1.38 6.98
N PHE A 352 6.13 -0.72 6.34
CA PHE A 352 6.48 0.67 6.62
C PHE A 352 6.52 1.47 5.33
N ASP A 353 5.80 2.59 5.29
CA ASP A 353 5.69 3.40 4.09
C ASP A 353 5.36 4.87 4.42
N ASP A 354 5.78 5.78 3.56
CA ASP A 354 5.51 7.22 3.67
C ASP A 354 4.62 7.68 2.50
N PHE A 355 3.66 8.57 2.76
CA PHE A 355 2.82 9.13 1.71
C PHE A 355 2.38 10.55 1.92
N SER A 356 2.10 11.23 0.81
CA SER A 356 1.69 12.63 0.84
C SER A 356 0.19 12.78 0.65
N ILE A 357 -0.48 13.39 1.62
CA ILE A 357 -1.83 13.90 1.49
C ILE A 357 -1.72 15.39 1.15
N THR A 358 -2.23 15.79 -0.01
CA THR A 358 -2.38 17.20 -0.38
C THR A 358 -3.68 17.76 0.19
N ASN A 359 -3.63 18.96 0.75
CA ASN A 359 -4.83 19.69 1.16
C ASN A 359 -5.66 20.08 -0.09
N PRO A 360 -6.88 19.54 -0.27
CA PRO A 360 -7.69 19.82 -1.45
C PRO A 360 -8.42 21.19 -1.41
N ILE A 361 -8.34 21.95 -0.31
CA ILE A 361 -9.18 23.13 -0.05
C ILE A 361 -8.35 24.42 0.17
N GLY A 362 -7.02 24.38 0.10
CA GLY A 362 -6.14 25.52 0.43
C GLY A 362 -5.52 26.25 -0.77
N VAL A 363 -5.35 27.58 -0.68
CA VAL A 363 -4.62 28.43 -1.65
C VAL A 363 -3.11 28.10 -1.71
N LYS A 364 -2.60 27.29 -0.77
CA LYS A 364 -1.25 26.72 -0.78
C LYS A 364 -1.34 25.19 -0.78
N ASN A 365 -0.83 24.57 -1.85
CA ASN A 365 -0.64 23.12 -1.98
C ASN A 365 0.44 22.64 -0.99
N VAL A 366 0.11 22.52 0.30
CA VAL A 366 1.03 21.91 1.27
C VAL A 366 0.85 20.40 1.20
N ASN A 367 1.92 19.69 0.83
CA ASN A 367 1.99 18.23 0.89
C ASN A 367 2.24 17.81 2.34
N HIS A 368 1.24 17.21 2.99
CA HIS A 368 1.41 16.60 4.31
C HIS A 368 1.91 15.17 4.15
N MET A 369 3.17 14.93 4.51
CA MET A 369 3.74 13.58 4.47
C MET A 369 3.42 12.82 5.76
N TYR A 370 2.75 11.68 5.63
CA TYR A 370 2.40 10.76 6.70
C TYR A 370 3.25 9.50 6.60
N MET A 371 3.74 9.04 7.75
CA MET A 371 4.27 7.71 7.92
C MET A 371 3.15 6.77 8.32
N ALA A 372 3.05 5.62 7.66
CA ALA A 372 2.19 4.52 8.04
C ALA A 372 2.99 3.30 8.46
N LEU A 373 2.55 2.70 9.57
CA LEU A 373 2.98 1.38 9.98
C LEU A 373 1.82 0.41 9.86
N TYR A 374 2.04 -0.69 9.15
CA TYR A 374 1.07 -1.75 8.92
C TYR A 374 1.45 -3.02 9.68
N LEU A 375 0.47 -3.89 9.95
CA LEU A 375 0.66 -5.20 10.56
C LEU A 375 -0.10 -6.27 9.81
N SER A 376 0.58 -7.37 9.50
CA SER A 376 -0.03 -8.62 9.03
C SER A 376 0.51 -9.82 9.83
N SER A 377 -0.12 -10.99 9.72
CA SER A 377 0.34 -12.20 10.40
C SER A 377 0.67 -13.32 9.44
N PRO A 378 1.95 -13.62 9.16
CA PRO A 378 2.33 -14.67 8.22
C PRO A 378 1.97 -16.11 8.58
N THR A 379 1.50 -16.34 9.80
CA THR A 379 0.91 -17.62 10.20
C THR A 379 -0.32 -17.98 9.37
N ILE A 380 -1.03 -16.98 8.83
CA ILE A 380 -2.13 -17.19 7.89
C ILE A 380 -1.56 -17.48 6.47
N PRO A 381 -2.05 -18.46 5.70
CA PRO A 381 -1.58 -18.70 4.32
C PRO A 381 -1.74 -17.47 3.43
N LEU A 382 -0.81 -17.26 2.48
CA LEU A 382 -0.79 -16.03 1.69
C LEU A 382 -2.11 -15.80 0.93
N GLN A 383 -2.71 -16.85 0.36
CA GLN A 383 -4.02 -16.76 -0.31
C GLN A 383 -5.16 -16.16 0.55
N TYR A 384 -5.03 -16.21 1.87
CA TYR A 384 -5.98 -15.64 2.83
C TYR A 384 -5.45 -14.37 3.50
N ARG A 385 -4.27 -13.86 3.11
CA ARG A 385 -3.65 -12.62 3.61
C ARG A 385 -3.56 -11.50 2.57
N LEU A 386 -3.96 -11.78 1.33
CA LEU A 386 -3.95 -10.79 0.24
C LEU A 386 -5.16 -9.85 0.29
N LYS A 387 -6.15 -10.11 1.14
CA LYS A 387 -7.29 -9.23 1.31
C LYS A 387 -6.88 -8.03 2.16
N LYS A 388 -7.33 -6.84 1.75
CA LYS A 388 -7.10 -5.56 2.46
C LYS A 388 -7.45 -5.67 3.95
N ASN A 389 -8.52 -6.38 4.23
CA ASN A 389 -9.12 -6.61 5.54
C ASN A 389 -8.25 -7.40 6.53
N ASP A 390 -7.19 -8.07 6.05
CA ASP A 390 -6.28 -8.87 6.87
C ASP A 390 -4.95 -8.13 7.20
N ILE A 391 -4.87 -6.83 6.85
CA ILE A 391 -3.74 -5.95 7.12
C ILE A 391 -4.22 -4.76 7.96
N PHE A 392 -3.63 -4.58 9.13
CA PHE A 392 -4.02 -3.55 10.09
C PHE A 392 -3.13 -2.33 9.95
N VAL A 393 -3.72 -1.13 9.95
CA VAL A 393 -2.97 0.11 10.10
C VAL A 393 -2.72 0.32 11.59
N LEU A 394 -1.46 0.19 12.02
CA LEU A 394 -1.09 0.31 13.43
C LEU A 394 -0.84 1.74 13.86
N MET A 395 -0.33 2.59 12.98
CA MET A 395 0.12 3.91 13.37
C MET A 395 0.17 4.82 12.15
N LEU A 396 -0.30 6.05 12.32
CA LEU A 396 -0.19 7.13 11.34
C LEU A 396 0.43 8.35 12.01
N ILE A 397 1.52 8.87 11.46
CA ILE A 397 2.23 10.02 12.02
C ILE A 397 2.50 11.05 10.93
N ASN A 398 2.10 12.30 11.16
CA ASN A 398 2.51 13.39 10.29
C ASN A 398 4.01 13.70 10.51
N ARG A 399 4.82 13.49 9.48
CA ARG A 399 6.29 13.66 9.53
C ARG A 399 6.69 15.11 9.81
N LEU A 400 5.93 16.08 9.30
CA LEU A 400 6.20 17.50 9.51
C LEU A 400 5.90 17.91 10.95
N GLU A 401 4.79 17.45 11.52
CA GLU A 401 4.44 17.72 12.92
C GLU A 401 5.42 17.06 13.88
N MET A 402 5.80 15.80 13.62
CA MET A 402 6.81 15.08 14.40
C MET A 402 8.13 15.87 14.45
N LYS A 403 8.60 16.34 13.29
CA LYS A 403 9.82 17.14 13.19
C LYS A 403 9.71 18.48 13.90
N ARG A 404 8.58 19.20 13.77
CA ARG A 404 8.35 20.50 14.42
C ARG A 404 8.31 20.39 15.94
N ALA A 405 7.70 19.32 16.45
CA ALA A 405 7.65 19.01 17.87
C ALA A 405 8.99 18.48 18.43
N GLY A 406 10.01 18.30 17.59
CA GLY A 406 11.36 17.88 18.02
C GLY A 406 11.49 16.39 18.34
N TYR A 407 10.61 15.55 17.80
CA TYR A 407 10.63 14.10 17.99
C TYR A 407 11.29 13.38 16.80
N GLU A 408 11.94 12.26 17.09
CA GLU A 408 12.48 11.34 16.09
C GLU A 408 11.64 10.07 15.99
N LEU A 409 11.87 9.28 14.93
CA LEU A 409 11.16 8.02 14.71
C LEU A 409 11.31 7.04 15.88
N ASN A 410 12.49 7.01 16.51
CA ASN A 410 12.76 6.18 17.69
C ASN A 410 11.91 6.57 18.90
N ASP A 411 11.61 7.87 19.06
CA ASP A 411 10.76 8.34 20.15
C ASP A 411 9.33 7.80 19.96
N VAL A 412 8.75 8.03 18.79
CA VAL A 412 7.34 7.73 18.51
C VAL A 412 7.05 6.23 18.38
N LEU A 413 8.03 5.42 17.97
CA LEU A 413 7.90 3.96 17.92
C LEU A 413 8.19 3.27 19.26
N LYS A 414 8.67 3.98 20.28
CA LYS A 414 8.98 3.38 21.59
C LYS A 414 7.80 2.63 22.23
N PRO A 415 6.56 3.17 22.27
CA PRO A 415 5.42 2.44 22.85
C PRO A 415 5.15 1.10 22.15
N LEU A 416 5.28 1.07 20.82
CA LEU A 416 5.18 -0.16 20.02
C LEU A 416 6.24 -1.18 20.42
N ILE A 417 7.50 -0.76 20.52
CA ILE A 417 8.62 -1.66 20.85
C ILE A 417 8.49 -2.22 22.27
N GLU A 418 8.01 -1.43 23.23
CA GLU A 418 7.73 -1.89 24.59
C GLU A 418 6.61 -2.94 24.64
N ASP A 419 5.52 -2.73 23.90
CA ASP A 419 4.43 -3.71 23.78
C ASP A 419 4.93 -5.02 23.14
N LEU A 420 5.70 -4.93 22.05
CA LEU A 420 6.31 -6.08 21.38
C LEU A 420 7.26 -6.84 22.31
N LYS A 421 8.12 -6.14 23.04
CA LYS A 421 9.06 -6.74 23.99
C LYS A 421 8.32 -7.53 25.07
N ASN A 422 7.20 -7.00 25.57
CA ASN A 422 6.36 -7.69 26.55
C ASN A 422 5.77 -8.98 25.97
N ILE A 423 5.07 -8.92 24.83
CA ILE A 423 4.39 -10.10 24.26
C ILE A 423 5.35 -11.15 23.70
N MET A 424 6.52 -10.75 23.16
CA MET A 424 7.53 -11.70 22.70
C MET A 424 8.18 -12.45 23.87
N LYS A 425 8.43 -11.78 24.99
CA LYS A 425 9.01 -12.40 26.19
C LYS A 425 8.00 -13.29 26.90
N ASN A 426 6.84 -12.73 27.23
CA ASN A 426 5.87 -13.38 28.11
C ASN A 426 4.93 -14.31 27.32
N GLY A 427 4.58 -13.98 26.08
CA GLY A 427 3.53 -14.63 25.32
C GLY A 427 2.14 -14.16 25.75
N ILE A 428 1.10 -14.69 25.11
CA ILE A 428 -0.30 -14.43 25.43
C ILE A 428 -0.97 -15.73 25.86
N VAL A 429 -1.61 -15.70 27.03
CA VAL A 429 -2.35 -16.85 27.57
C VAL A 429 -3.72 -16.91 26.91
N LYS A 430 -4.06 -18.04 26.31
CA LYS A 430 -5.39 -18.24 25.68
C LYS A 430 -5.95 -19.63 25.96
N GLU A 431 -7.26 -19.68 26.21
CA GLU A 431 -8.02 -20.92 26.22
C GLU A 431 -8.44 -21.27 24.78
N TYR A 432 -8.29 -22.52 24.39
CA TYR A 432 -8.73 -23.04 23.11
C TYR A 432 -9.35 -24.42 23.26
N ILE A 433 -10.10 -24.84 22.24
CA ILE A 433 -10.64 -26.20 22.14
C ILE A 433 -9.73 -26.95 21.17
N ASP A 434 -9.18 -28.08 21.61
CA ASP A 434 -8.35 -28.92 20.76
C ASP A 434 -9.17 -29.86 19.86
N ASP A 435 -8.50 -30.65 19.04
CA ASP A 435 -9.14 -31.58 18.10
C ASP A 435 -9.92 -32.71 18.80
N THR A 436 -9.82 -32.84 20.13
CA THR A 436 -10.56 -33.80 20.96
C THR A 436 -11.74 -33.16 21.71
N ASP A 437 -12.12 -31.95 21.33
CA ASP A 437 -13.14 -31.12 21.99
C ASP A 437 -12.85 -30.80 23.46
N GLN A 438 -11.58 -30.87 23.87
CA GLN A 438 -11.17 -30.54 25.24
C GLN A 438 -10.72 -29.08 25.34
N ARG A 439 -11.19 -28.40 26.38
CA ARG A 439 -10.74 -27.04 26.70
C ARG A 439 -9.34 -27.09 27.29
N LYS A 440 -8.38 -26.52 26.58
CA LYS A 440 -6.97 -26.39 27.00
C LYS A 440 -6.58 -24.95 27.14
N LYS A 441 -5.56 -24.71 27.96
CA LYS A 441 -4.96 -23.39 28.18
C LYS A 441 -3.49 -23.45 27.77
N MET A 442 -3.05 -22.51 26.94
CA MET A 442 -1.68 -22.46 26.45
C MET A 442 -1.16 -21.03 26.45
N VAL A 443 0.16 -20.90 26.59
CA VAL A 443 0.87 -19.63 26.37
C VAL A 443 1.34 -19.62 24.91
N PHE A 444 0.68 -18.81 24.08
CA PHE A 444 1.08 -18.60 22.70
C PHE A 444 2.25 -17.62 22.67
N LYS A 445 3.39 -18.05 22.13
CA LYS A 445 4.56 -17.18 21.94
C LYS A 445 4.43 -16.38 20.66
N ILE A 446 4.99 -15.17 20.66
CA ILE A 446 4.94 -14.23 19.54
C ILE A 446 6.37 -14.01 19.03
N CYS A 447 6.53 -13.85 17.72
CA CYS A 447 7.77 -13.37 17.12
C CYS A 447 7.47 -12.36 16.00
N VAL A 448 8.37 -11.41 15.81
CA VAL A 448 8.39 -10.61 14.58
C VAL A 448 9.16 -11.40 13.54
N SER A 449 8.54 -11.58 12.38
CA SER A 449 9.12 -12.26 11.23
C SER A 449 9.91 -11.25 10.42
N ALA A 450 9.27 -10.28 9.79
CA ALA A 450 9.93 -9.30 8.93
C ALA A 450 9.34 -7.90 9.07
N VAL A 451 10.10 -6.93 8.58
CA VAL A 451 9.69 -5.55 8.36
C VAL A 451 9.98 -5.22 6.90
N CYS A 452 8.93 -4.93 6.15
CA CYS A 452 8.96 -4.70 4.71
C CYS A 452 8.65 -3.23 4.41
N GLY A 453 9.18 -2.71 3.31
CA GLY A 453 9.01 -1.32 2.91
C GLY A 453 10.06 -0.93 1.88
N ASP A 454 9.96 0.32 1.43
CA ASP A 454 10.94 0.87 0.50
C ASP A 454 12.35 0.97 1.14
N ASN A 455 13.38 1.10 0.31
CA ASN A 455 14.76 1.15 0.82
C ASN A 455 14.98 2.32 1.78
N LYS A 456 14.38 3.49 1.56
CA LYS A 456 14.62 4.65 2.42
C LYS A 456 14.03 4.44 3.81
N GLY A 457 12.78 3.98 3.89
CA GLY A 457 12.09 3.69 5.14
C GLY A 457 12.76 2.55 5.92
N ILE A 458 13.15 1.47 5.25
CA ILE A 458 13.88 0.38 5.92
C ILE A 458 15.23 0.87 6.46
N TYR A 459 15.97 1.69 5.73
CA TYR A 459 17.25 2.21 6.23
C TYR A 459 17.04 3.08 7.46
N GLU A 460 15.98 3.89 7.49
CA GLU A 460 15.61 4.68 8.66
C GLU A 460 15.31 3.80 9.88
N LEU A 461 14.47 2.78 9.73
CA LEU A 461 14.09 1.85 10.81
C LEU A 461 15.29 1.06 11.38
N LEU A 462 16.23 0.72 10.52
CA LEU A 462 17.44 -0.02 10.90
C LEU A 462 18.55 0.88 11.46
N GLY A 463 18.35 2.21 11.47
CA GLY A 463 19.32 3.16 11.98
C GLY A 463 20.46 3.49 11.01
N PHE A 464 20.31 3.16 9.72
CA PHE A 464 21.23 3.57 8.66
C PHE A 464 20.97 5.01 8.21
N GLN A 465 21.96 5.62 7.57
CA GLN A 465 21.80 6.86 6.84
C GLN A 465 20.90 6.66 5.61
N THR A 466 20.05 7.65 5.33
CA THR A 466 19.09 7.63 4.22
C THR A 466 19.55 8.47 3.02
N SER A 467 20.80 8.96 3.04
CA SER A 467 21.43 9.71 1.96
C SER A 467 22.27 8.77 1.07
N PHE A 468 21.81 8.55 -0.15
CA PHE A 468 22.45 7.67 -1.14
C PHE A 468 23.30 8.48 -2.13
N THR A 469 24.27 9.26 -1.62
CA THR A 469 25.15 10.12 -2.42
C THR A 469 26.51 9.47 -2.69
N ARG A 470 27.38 10.12 -3.49
CA ARG A 470 28.68 9.56 -3.90
C ARG A 470 29.54 9.20 -2.68
N ASN A 471 30.20 8.04 -2.75
CA ASN A 471 31.06 7.47 -1.71
C ASN A 471 30.40 7.19 -0.34
N THR A 472 29.07 7.27 -0.22
CA THR A 472 28.39 6.88 1.03
C THR A 472 28.08 5.38 1.04
N PHE A 473 27.86 4.81 2.22
CA PHE A 473 27.35 3.45 2.39
C PHE A 473 25.99 3.31 1.71
N ILE A 474 25.85 2.28 0.88
CA ILE A 474 24.66 2.04 0.06
C ILE A 474 24.00 0.71 0.39
N CYS A 475 24.72 -0.39 0.53
CA CYS A 475 24.10 -1.72 0.64
C CYS A 475 24.14 -2.27 2.07
N ARG A 476 22.97 -2.41 2.71
CA ARG A 476 22.83 -2.97 4.06
C ARG A 476 23.19 -4.46 4.17
N ILE A 477 23.28 -5.15 3.03
CA ILE A 477 23.59 -6.58 2.99
C ILE A 477 25.10 -6.80 2.91
N CYS A 478 25.79 -6.18 1.94
CA CYS A 478 27.22 -6.44 1.68
C CYS A 478 28.17 -5.30 2.04
N GLY A 479 27.64 -4.14 2.42
CA GLY A 479 28.44 -2.97 2.80
C GLY A 479 28.99 -2.16 1.62
N ALA A 480 28.52 -2.43 0.40
CA ALA A 480 28.90 -1.64 -0.76
C ALA A 480 28.61 -0.15 -0.55
N LYS A 481 29.56 0.69 -0.96
CA LYS A 481 29.42 2.13 -1.08
C LYS A 481 28.94 2.53 -2.47
N ALA A 482 28.57 3.79 -2.64
CA ALA A 482 28.14 4.40 -3.92
C ALA A 482 29.31 4.59 -4.91
N PHE A 483 30.17 3.58 -5.02
CA PHE A 483 31.29 3.50 -5.95
C PHE A 483 30.95 2.48 -7.02
N LYS A 484 31.10 2.86 -8.31
CA LYS A 484 30.65 2.02 -9.45
C LYS A 484 31.21 0.59 -9.39
N GLN A 485 32.47 0.45 -8.98
CA GLN A 485 33.15 -0.84 -8.89
C GLN A 485 32.57 -1.71 -7.76
N GLU A 486 32.23 -1.11 -6.62
CA GLU A 486 31.62 -1.83 -5.49
C GLU A 486 30.20 -2.28 -5.81
N LEU A 487 29.38 -1.42 -6.42
CA LEU A 487 28.01 -1.78 -6.82
C LEU A 487 27.96 -2.92 -7.85
N ARG A 488 29.06 -3.16 -8.59
CA ARG A 488 29.18 -4.29 -9.51
C ARG A 488 29.63 -5.57 -8.83
N GLN A 489 30.56 -5.48 -7.88
CA GLN A 489 31.36 -6.63 -7.44
C GLN A 489 31.07 -7.08 -6.01
N CYS A 490 30.55 -6.20 -5.15
CA CYS A 490 30.35 -6.53 -3.75
C CYS A 490 29.15 -7.47 -3.58
N LYS A 491 29.40 -8.70 -3.13
CA LYS A 491 28.37 -9.76 -3.03
C LYS A 491 28.33 -10.43 -1.64
N ASN A 492 29.40 -10.25 -0.86
CA ASN A 492 29.58 -10.95 0.40
C ASN A 492 28.82 -10.21 1.51
N PRO A 493 27.93 -10.88 2.26
CA PRO A 493 27.20 -10.24 3.34
C PRO A 493 28.12 -9.74 4.44
N ILE A 494 27.74 -8.64 5.09
CA ILE A 494 28.37 -8.14 6.30
C ILE A 494 28.11 -9.14 7.43
N ASP A 495 29.17 -9.61 8.08
CA ASP A 495 29.07 -10.37 9.31
C ASP A 495 29.03 -9.43 10.53
N PHE A 496 27.84 -8.96 10.87
CA PHE A 496 27.63 -8.13 12.08
C PHE A 496 27.81 -8.90 13.40
N GLN A 497 27.90 -10.24 13.36
CA GLN A 497 28.26 -11.02 14.54
C GLN A 497 29.77 -10.97 14.79
N GLY A 498 30.57 -11.09 13.73
CA GLY A 498 32.03 -10.93 13.79
C GLY A 498 32.50 -9.49 14.03
N VAL A 499 31.84 -8.49 13.44
CA VAL A 499 32.22 -7.06 13.57
C VAL A 499 31.76 -6.46 14.91
N LEU A 500 30.87 -7.13 15.64
CA LEU A 500 30.13 -6.62 16.82
C LEU A 500 29.38 -5.32 16.50
N TYR A 501 28.08 -5.44 16.20
CA TYR A 501 27.20 -4.31 15.86
C TYR A 501 27.39 -3.06 16.73
N GLN A 502 27.50 -3.20 18.06
CA GLN A 502 27.67 -2.08 18.98
C GLN A 502 28.98 -1.31 18.74
N ASN A 503 30.07 -2.00 18.40
CA ASN A 503 31.34 -1.34 18.05
C ASN A 503 31.23 -0.59 16.72
N ALA A 504 30.57 -1.18 15.71
CA ALA A 504 30.31 -0.53 14.44
C ALA A 504 29.46 0.74 14.62
N LEU A 505 28.40 0.65 15.42
CA LEU A 505 27.52 1.76 15.74
C LEU A 505 28.28 2.91 16.41
N ILE A 506 29.04 2.63 17.48
CA ILE A 506 29.84 3.64 18.19
C ILE A 506 30.83 4.34 17.23
N ARG A 507 31.54 3.56 16.40
CA ARG A 507 32.51 4.13 15.44
C ARG A 507 31.86 5.02 14.40
N ASP A 508 30.71 4.63 13.87
CA ASP A 508 30.04 5.43 12.84
C ASP A 508 29.27 6.62 13.41
N MET A 509 28.75 6.54 14.64
CA MET A 509 28.16 7.68 15.35
C MET A 509 29.19 8.73 15.74
N ALA A 510 30.45 8.33 15.99
CA ALA A 510 31.55 9.27 16.25
C ALA A 510 31.95 10.09 15.02
N LYS A 511 31.51 9.72 13.81
CA LYS A 511 31.84 10.39 12.56
C LYS A 511 30.75 11.37 12.15
N THR A 512 31.15 12.61 11.87
CA THR A 512 30.24 13.69 11.45
C THR A 512 29.87 13.61 9.96
N LYS A 513 30.81 13.23 9.10
CA LYS A 513 30.60 13.09 7.65
C LYS A 513 30.05 11.70 7.30
N THR A 514 29.00 11.67 6.50
CA THR A 514 28.34 10.44 6.03
C THR A 514 29.23 9.56 5.16
N SER A 515 30.17 10.15 4.40
CA SER A 515 31.15 9.45 3.57
C SER A 515 32.15 8.61 4.38
N ASP A 516 32.42 9.03 5.61
CA ASP A 516 33.46 8.45 6.44
C ASP A 516 32.93 7.22 7.20
N LYS A 517 31.61 7.10 7.29
CA LYS A 517 30.91 5.96 7.93
C LYS A 517 31.21 4.68 7.16
N GLU A 518 31.62 3.66 7.90
CA GLU A 518 32.04 2.36 7.35
C GLU A 518 30.81 1.50 7.05
N TYR A 519 29.85 1.50 7.98
CA TYR A 519 28.60 0.73 7.92
C TYR A 519 27.37 1.64 7.75
N GLY A 520 27.58 2.94 7.54
CA GLY A 520 26.49 3.91 7.32
C GLY A 520 25.56 4.08 8.50
N LEU A 521 25.95 3.71 9.72
CA LEU A 521 25.08 3.75 10.90
C LEU A 521 24.97 5.19 11.46
N LYS A 522 23.75 5.65 11.72
CA LYS A 522 23.48 6.95 12.36
C LYS A 522 22.81 6.82 13.73
N ALA A 523 22.10 5.72 13.96
CA ALA A 523 21.38 5.46 15.20
C ALA A 523 21.29 3.95 15.44
N GLU A 524 20.88 3.57 16.65
CA GLU A 524 20.55 2.17 16.95
C GLU A 524 19.32 1.73 16.16
N CYS A 525 19.33 0.48 15.70
CA CYS A 525 18.19 -0.16 15.05
C CYS A 525 17.00 -0.21 16.03
N ILE A 526 15.83 0.19 15.56
CA ILE A 526 14.60 0.28 16.37
C ILE A 526 14.23 -1.06 17.02
N PHE A 527 14.59 -2.16 16.36
CA PHE A 527 14.28 -3.52 16.82
C PHE A 527 15.42 -4.18 17.63
N ALA A 528 16.54 -3.51 17.88
CA ALA A 528 17.72 -4.10 18.53
C ALA A 528 17.43 -4.67 19.94
N GLY A 529 16.45 -4.12 20.65
CA GLY A 529 16.04 -4.55 21.99
C GLY A 529 15.07 -5.73 22.03
N LEU A 530 14.62 -6.25 20.87
CA LEU A 530 13.66 -7.34 20.77
C LEU A 530 14.36 -8.72 20.73
N PRO A 531 13.79 -9.77 21.36
CA PRO A 531 14.40 -11.09 21.39
C PRO A 531 14.68 -11.68 20.00
N ASN A 532 15.91 -12.13 19.77
CA ASN A 532 16.38 -12.81 18.55
C ASN A 532 16.27 -11.99 17.26
N LEU A 533 16.15 -10.66 17.37
CA LEU A 533 16.16 -9.77 16.20
C LEU A 533 17.47 -9.01 16.12
N THR A 534 17.99 -8.91 14.90
CA THR A 534 19.19 -8.17 14.55
C THR A 534 18.93 -7.38 13.27
N ILE A 535 19.76 -6.37 13.03
CA ILE A 535 19.73 -5.58 11.80
C ILE A 535 19.85 -6.44 10.53
N SER A 536 20.48 -7.62 10.63
CA SER A 536 20.68 -8.51 9.49
C SER A 536 19.55 -9.51 9.28
N ASN A 537 18.67 -9.77 10.26
CA ASN A 537 17.66 -10.83 10.20
C ASN A 537 16.20 -10.39 10.20
N ILE A 538 15.94 -9.07 10.14
CA ILE A 538 14.59 -8.50 10.27
C ILE A 538 14.03 -7.89 8.98
N ALA A 539 14.88 -7.46 8.03
CA ALA A 539 14.44 -6.61 6.91
C ALA A 539 14.79 -7.22 5.53
N PRO A 540 13.89 -8.03 4.94
CA PRO A 540 14.07 -8.58 3.59
C PRO A 540 14.10 -7.50 2.51
N LEU A 541 14.56 -7.87 1.31
CA LEU A 541 14.52 -6.98 0.14
C LEU A 541 13.11 -6.93 -0.47
N ASP A 542 12.82 -5.85 -1.19
CA ASP A 542 11.48 -5.63 -1.76
C ASP A 542 11.51 -5.57 -3.29
N CYS A 543 11.09 -6.67 -3.92
CA CYS A 543 11.12 -6.80 -5.38
C CYS A 543 10.20 -5.80 -6.08
N MET A 544 9.14 -5.33 -5.43
CA MET A 544 8.22 -4.35 -6.00
C MET A 544 8.97 -3.03 -6.27
N HIS A 545 9.57 -2.46 -5.22
CA HIS A 545 10.27 -1.17 -5.33
C HIS A 545 11.62 -1.27 -6.04
N ASP A 546 12.34 -2.38 -5.88
CA ASP A 546 13.64 -2.57 -6.53
C ASP A 546 13.47 -2.94 -8.01
N PHE A 547 12.73 -4.02 -8.30
CA PHE A 547 12.65 -4.59 -9.63
C PHE A 547 11.53 -3.97 -10.46
N ASP A 548 10.29 -4.06 -9.99
CA ASP A 548 9.10 -3.72 -10.79
C ASP A 548 8.98 -2.21 -11.03
N GLU A 549 9.44 -1.38 -10.09
CA GLU A 549 9.45 0.08 -10.25
C GLU A 549 10.80 0.65 -10.71
N GLY A 550 11.89 -0.05 -10.41
CA GLY A 550 13.25 0.46 -10.62
C GLY A 550 13.97 -0.22 -11.79
N ILE A 551 14.24 -1.52 -11.68
CA ILE A 551 15.15 -2.22 -12.61
C ILE A 551 14.49 -2.54 -13.95
N CYS A 552 13.19 -2.82 -13.98
CA CYS A 552 12.50 -3.17 -15.22
C CYS A 552 12.66 -2.07 -16.27
N GLU A 553 12.54 -0.79 -15.86
CA GLU A 553 12.73 0.38 -16.72
C GLU A 553 14.13 0.42 -17.33
N ASN A 554 15.16 0.16 -16.51
CA ASN A 554 16.55 0.16 -16.95
C ASN A 554 16.81 -0.92 -18.01
N ILE A 555 16.28 -2.13 -17.80
CA ILE A 555 16.47 -3.25 -18.71
C ILE A 555 15.73 -3.01 -20.04
N ILE A 556 14.49 -2.53 -19.97
CA ILE A 556 13.70 -2.20 -21.17
C ILE A 556 14.39 -1.09 -21.96
N PHE A 557 14.87 -0.05 -21.29
CA PHE A 557 15.65 1.02 -21.93
C PHE A 557 16.89 0.47 -22.64
N ALA A 558 17.66 -0.39 -21.98
CA ALA A 558 18.85 -1.02 -22.57
C ALA A 558 18.52 -1.82 -23.85
N ILE A 559 17.43 -2.61 -23.84
CA ILE A 559 17.00 -3.38 -25.02
C ILE A 559 16.53 -2.46 -26.15
N ILE A 560 15.76 -1.41 -25.83
CA ILE A 560 15.31 -0.39 -26.78
C ILE A 560 16.51 0.31 -27.43
N LYS A 561 17.53 0.65 -26.64
CA LYS A 561 18.75 1.31 -27.10
C LYS A 561 19.57 0.40 -28.02
N LEU A 562 19.80 -0.85 -27.63
CA LEU A 562 20.51 -1.86 -28.45
C LEU A 562 19.86 -2.04 -29.83
N ASN A 563 18.53 -2.12 -29.86
CA ASN A 563 17.77 -2.44 -31.07
C ASN A 563 17.25 -1.17 -31.80
N LYS A 564 17.59 0.03 -31.30
CA LYS A 564 17.16 1.33 -31.85
C LYS A 564 15.64 1.43 -32.09
N ILE A 565 14.87 0.97 -31.10
CA ILE A 565 13.40 0.89 -31.21
C ILE A 565 12.78 2.26 -30.89
N GLU A 566 11.92 2.77 -31.77
CA GLU A 566 11.15 3.98 -31.46
C GLU A 566 10.02 3.70 -30.47
N VAL A 567 9.89 4.52 -29.43
CA VAL A 567 8.87 4.37 -28.37
C VAL A 567 7.44 4.38 -28.94
N ASN A 568 7.17 5.21 -29.95
CA ASN A 568 5.86 5.25 -30.63
C ASN A 568 5.47 3.92 -31.28
N ASN A 569 6.45 3.11 -31.71
CA ASN A 569 6.17 1.77 -32.21
C ASN A 569 5.73 0.84 -31.06
N ILE A 570 6.41 0.92 -29.91
CA ILE A 570 6.08 0.14 -28.71
C ILE A 570 4.67 0.48 -28.23
N GLU A 571 4.32 1.76 -28.11
CA GLU A 571 2.96 2.17 -27.71
C GLU A 571 1.86 1.62 -28.63
N ARG A 572 2.13 1.55 -29.94
CA ARG A 572 1.21 0.92 -30.91
C ARG A 572 1.11 -0.59 -30.73
N ALA A 573 2.20 -1.25 -30.37
CA ALA A 573 2.23 -2.70 -30.16
C ALA A 573 1.57 -3.12 -28.84
N ILE A 574 1.74 -2.34 -27.75
CA ILE A 574 1.06 -2.56 -26.47
C ILE A 574 -0.46 -2.66 -26.67
N LYS A 575 -1.05 -1.82 -27.54
CA LYS A 575 -2.50 -1.84 -27.81
C LYS A 575 -3.03 -3.16 -28.41
N LYS A 576 -2.16 -4.01 -28.95
CA LYS A 576 -2.53 -5.29 -29.58
C LYS A 576 -2.54 -6.46 -28.61
N ILE A 577 -2.07 -6.24 -27.38
CA ILE A 577 -1.92 -7.26 -26.36
C ILE A 577 -3.03 -7.05 -25.32
N GLN A 578 -3.68 -8.15 -24.92
CA GLN A 578 -4.69 -8.13 -23.86
C GLN A 578 -4.00 -8.30 -22.52
N TYR A 579 -3.95 -7.25 -21.70
CA TYR A 579 -3.38 -7.27 -20.36
C TYR A 579 -4.41 -7.62 -19.29
N ASN A 580 -3.95 -8.16 -18.16
CA ASN A 580 -4.77 -8.30 -16.96
C ASN A 580 -4.78 -6.99 -16.16
N GLU A 581 -3.64 -6.32 -16.10
CA GLU A 581 -3.43 -5.04 -15.45
C GLU A 581 -3.72 -3.85 -16.36
N ASP A 582 -3.80 -2.66 -15.77
CA ASP A 582 -3.85 -1.42 -16.53
C ASP A 582 -2.60 -1.26 -17.41
N ARG A 583 -2.80 -0.76 -18.63
CA ARG A 583 -1.72 -0.60 -19.60
C ARG A 583 -0.75 0.49 -19.14
N VAL A 584 0.54 0.20 -19.25
CA VAL A 584 1.59 1.19 -19.02
C VAL A 584 1.62 2.26 -20.11
N LYS A 585 2.12 3.44 -19.76
CA LYS A 585 2.47 4.52 -20.70
C LYS A 585 3.98 4.72 -20.68
N ILE A 586 4.60 4.91 -21.86
CA ILE A 586 6.04 5.10 -21.97
C ILE A 586 6.33 6.53 -22.42
N THR A 587 7.26 7.20 -21.75
CA THR A 587 7.76 8.51 -22.17
C THR A 587 9.27 8.46 -22.35
N GLY A 588 9.81 9.34 -23.21
CA GLY A 588 11.23 9.40 -23.55
C GLY A 588 11.55 8.80 -24.92
N SER A 589 12.84 8.57 -25.19
CA SER A 589 13.32 8.13 -26.51
C SER A 589 14.55 7.23 -26.38
N HIS A 590 14.74 6.32 -27.34
CA HIS A 590 15.92 5.47 -27.46
C HIS A 590 17.23 6.25 -27.68
N ARG A 591 17.13 7.50 -28.17
CA ARG A 591 18.27 8.42 -28.33
C ARG A 591 18.50 9.28 -27.09
N GLY A 592 17.55 9.28 -26.16
CA GLY A 592 17.64 10.02 -24.91
C GLY A 592 18.48 9.28 -23.88
N ASN A 593 18.58 9.87 -22.69
CA ASN A 593 19.24 9.28 -21.55
C ASN A 593 18.23 8.49 -20.70
N LEU A 594 18.73 7.56 -19.88
CA LEU A 594 17.89 6.79 -18.96
C LEU A 594 17.08 7.69 -18.00
N SER A 595 17.59 8.87 -17.64
CA SER A 595 16.89 9.82 -16.77
C SER A 595 15.60 10.37 -17.36
N THR A 596 15.47 10.43 -18.69
CA THR A 596 14.28 10.95 -19.39
C THR A 596 13.35 9.85 -19.90
N PHE A 597 13.78 8.59 -19.83
CA PHE A 597 12.95 7.44 -20.13
C PHE A 597 12.12 7.06 -18.90
N LYS A 598 10.80 6.89 -19.07
CA LYS A 598 9.90 6.47 -17.98
C LYS A 598 8.87 5.47 -18.45
N ILE A 599 8.60 4.46 -17.63
CA ILE A 599 7.44 3.58 -17.73
C ILE A 599 6.47 3.97 -16.60
N ARG A 600 5.35 4.58 -16.96
CA ARG A 600 4.28 4.99 -16.04
C ARG A 600 3.23 3.89 -15.94
N GLY A 601 2.76 3.62 -14.72
CA GLY A 601 1.81 2.55 -14.38
C GLY A 601 2.06 2.06 -12.96
N THR A 602 1.18 1.21 -12.44
CA THR A 602 1.40 0.55 -11.14
C THR A 602 2.57 -0.43 -11.23
N ALA A 603 3.12 -0.85 -10.09
CA ALA A 603 4.16 -1.88 -10.07
C ALA A 603 3.70 -3.18 -10.76
N ALA A 604 2.44 -3.59 -10.56
CA ALA A 604 1.86 -4.77 -11.20
C ALA A 604 1.76 -4.60 -12.73
N SER A 605 1.28 -3.44 -13.20
CA SER A 605 1.24 -3.10 -14.62
C SER A 605 2.63 -3.13 -15.27
N LYS A 606 3.65 -2.60 -14.58
CA LYS A 606 5.04 -2.60 -15.05
C LYS A 606 5.61 -4.01 -15.13
N PHE A 607 5.36 -4.84 -14.12
CA PHE A 607 5.75 -6.24 -14.10
C PHE A 607 5.11 -7.04 -15.25
N GLU A 608 3.78 -6.93 -15.45
CA GLU A 608 3.11 -7.63 -16.55
C GLU A 608 3.66 -7.16 -17.90
N PHE A 609 3.80 -5.84 -18.09
CA PHE A 609 4.41 -5.27 -19.28
C PHE A 609 5.81 -5.84 -19.53
N PHE A 610 6.66 -5.90 -18.49
CA PHE A 610 8.01 -6.43 -18.57
C PHE A 610 8.01 -7.91 -18.99
N CYS A 611 7.18 -8.73 -18.35
CA CYS A 611 7.07 -10.17 -18.65
C CYS A 611 6.55 -10.44 -20.06
N ARG A 612 5.89 -9.49 -20.71
CA ARG A 612 5.29 -9.64 -22.06
C ARG A 612 6.00 -8.82 -23.12
N PHE A 613 7.16 -8.26 -22.79
CA PHE A 613 7.92 -7.44 -23.71
C PHE A 613 8.40 -8.22 -24.94
N ASP A 614 8.65 -9.52 -24.83
CA ASP A 614 8.91 -10.39 -25.98
C ASP A 614 7.73 -10.47 -26.95
N GLU A 615 6.48 -10.58 -26.47
CA GLU A 615 5.27 -10.51 -27.33
C GLU A 615 5.20 -9.17 -28.09
N ILE A 616 5.58 -8.07 -27.43
CA ILE A 616 5.65 -6.74 -28.04
C ILE A 616 6.69 -6.72 -29.16
N LEU A 617 7.89 -7.22 -28.90
CA LEU A 617 9.00 -7.27 -29.85
C LEU A 617 8.65 -8.13 -31.08
N ILE A 618 7.95 -9.24 -30.89
CA ILE A 618 7.41 -10.07 -31.99
C ILE A 618 6.41 -9.27 -32.83
N ASN A 619 5.49 -8.53 -32.20
CA ASN A 619 4.52 -7.68 -32.90
C ASN A 619 5.15 -6.52 -33.68
N LEU A 620 6.36 -6.10 -33.30
CA LEU A 620 7.17 -5.12 -34.01
C LEU A 620 8.00 -5.73 -35.15
N LYS A 621 7.98 -7.07 -35.31
CA LYS A 621 8.87 -7.82 -36.21
C LYS A 621 10.35 -7.64 -35.87
N ILE A 622 10.66 -7.46 -34.59
CA ILE A 622 12.03 -7.36 -34.04
C ILE A 622 12.17 -8.39 -32.91
N PRO A 623 11.95 -9.69 -33.18
CA PRO A 623 12.02 -10.71 -32.13
C PRO A 623 13.43 -10.77 -31.53
N LEU A 624 13.52 -11.14 -30.25
CA LEU A 624 14.81 -11.38 -29.61
C LEU A 624 15.49 -12.58 -30.26
N VAL A 625 16.65 -12.33 -30.89
CA VAL A 625 17.43 -13.38 -31.56
C VAL A 625 18.24 -14.14 -30.52
N PRO A 626 18.16 -15.49 -30.49
CA PRO A 626 18.95 -16.31 -29.57
C PRO A 626 20.43 -15.93 -29.57
N ASP A 627 21.05 -16.09 -28.40
CA ASP A 627 22.46 -15.81 -28.12
C ASP A 627 22.94 -14.36 -28.21
N THR A 628 22.11 -13.42 -28.67
CA THR A 628 22.42 -11.99 -28.62
C THR A 628 22.43 -11.44 -27.19
N ILE A 629 23.12 -10.30 -26.98
CA ILE A 629 23.14 -9.59 -25.69
C ILE A 629 21.71 -9.25 -25.25
N ALA A 630 20.89 -8.71 -26.15
CA ALA A 630 19.50 -8.36 -25.86
C ALA A 630 18.67 -9.58 -25.42
N TYR A 631 18.82 -10.71 -26.11
CA TYR A 631 18.13 -11.96 -25.75
C TYR A 631 18.56 -12.46 -24.38
N LYS A 632 19.87 -12.59 -24.13
CA LYS A 632 20.39 -13.09 -22.85
C LYS A 632 20.03 -12.17 -21.69
N LEU A 633 20.14 -10.85 -21.88
CA LEU A 633 19.77 -9.87 -20.86
C LEU A 633 18.28 -9.96 -20.51
N TYR A 634 17.41 -9.94 -21.52
CA TYR A 634 15.96 -9.98 -21.29
C TYR A 634 15.50 -11.31 -20.69
N THR A 635 15.95 -12.44 -21.23
CA THR A 635 15.50 -13.77 -20.78
C THR A 635 15.93 -14.06 -19.34
N ASN A 636 17.18 -13.74 -18.97
CA ASN A 636 17.64 -13.88 -17.59
C ASN A 636 16.89 -12.92 -16.65
N ALA A 637 16.61 -11.69 -17.10
CA ALA A 637 15.85 -10.74 -16.31
C ALA A 637 14.38 -11.14 -16.14
N LYS A 638 13.75 -11.69 -17.18
CA LYS A 638 12.38 -12.24 -17.14
C LYS A 638 12.31 -13.43 -16.20
N GLU A 639 13.27 -14.35 -16.28
CA GLU A 639 13.35 -15.48 -15.34
C GLU A 639 13.57 -14.99 -13.90
N PHE A 640 14.51 -14.05 -13.67
CA PHE A 640 14.72 -13.45 -12.36
C PHE A 640 13.44 -12.82 -11.80
N ALA A 641 12.73 -12.03 -12.60
CA ALA A 641 11.46 -11.42 -12.23
C ALA A 641 10.41 -12.48 -11.84
N GLN A 642 10.26 -13.52 -12.66
CA GLN A 642 9.30 -14.59 -12.40
C GLN A 642 9.64 -15.38 -11.13
N LEU A 643 10.93 -15.59 -10.85
CA LEU A 643 11.38 -16.22 -9.60
C LEU A 643 11.11 -15.34 -8.37
N CYS A 644 11.35 -14.03 -8.47
CA CYS A 644 11.00 -13.07 -7.40
C CYS A 644 9.51 -13.10 -7.05
N HIS A 645 8.65 -13.32 -8.06
CA HIS A 645 7.20 -13.39 -7.93
C HIS A 645 6.65 -14.81 -7.66
N SER A 646 7.52 -15.81 -7.47
CA SER A 646 7.09 -17.17 -7.16
C SER A 646 6.68 -17.32 -5.69
N PHE A 647 5.57 -18.01 -5.44
CA PHE A 647 5.06 -18.35 -4.11
C PHE A 647 5.94 -19.37 -3.38
N GLU A 648 6.63 -20.22 -4.15
CA GLU A 648 7.52 -21.25 -3.63
C GLU A 648 8.86 -21.20 -4.36
N LEU A 649 9.94 -21.42 -3.60
CA LEU A 649 11.30 -21.50 -4.13
C LEU A 649 11.97 -22.75 -3.58
N ASN A 650 12.52 -23.57 -4.47
CA ASN A 650 13.41 -24.67 -4.10
C ASN A 650 14.89 -24.24 -4.22
N ALA A 651 15.81 -25.13 -3.82
CA ALA A 651 17.25 -24.86 -3.88
C ALA A 651 17.77 -24.57 -5.30
N GLY A 652 17.20 -25.22 -6.32
CA GLY A 652 17.50 -24.96 -7.71
C GLY A 652 17.05 -23.56 -8.14
N ASP A 653 15.87 -23.13 -7.71
CA ASP A 653 15.34 -21.78 -8.00
C ASP A 653 16.23 -20.69 -7.37
N ILE A 654 16.68 -20.89 -6.13
CA ILE A 654 17.63 -19.98 -5.46
C ILE A 654 18.95 -19.90 -6.23
N GLN A 655 19.46 -21.02 -6.73
CA GLN A 655 20.66 -21.04 -7.56
C GLN A 655 20.44 -20.29 -8.89
N ARG A 656 19.26 -20.43 -9.52
CA ARG A 656 18.91 -19.69 -10.74
C ARG A 656 18.79 -18.18 -10.48
N LEU A 657 18.22 -17.76 -9.35
CA LEU A 657 18.21 -16.34 -8.93
C LEU A 657 19.62 -15.75 -8.91
N LYS A 658 20.58 -16.48 -8.30
CA LYS A 658 21.99 -16.07 -8.24
C LYS A 658 22.59 -15.94 -9.64
N THR A 659 22.46 -16.98 -10.46
CA THR A 659 23.05 -17.01 -11.80
C THR A 659 22.44 -15.94 -12.72
N CYS A 660 21.11 -15.75 -12.68
CA CYS A 660 20.45 -14.69 -13.44
C CYS A 660 20.95 -13.32 -13.03
N ALA A 661 21.01 -13.02 -11.72
CA ALA A 661 21.46 -11.73 -11.21
C ALA A 661 22.86 -11.36 -11.71
N GLU A 662 23.81 -12.30 -11.68
CA GLU A 662 25.18 -12.09 -12.16
C GLU A 662 25.22 -11.80 -13.67
N ILE A 663 24.48 -12.59 -14.46
CA ILE A 663 24.38 -12.41 -15.92
C ILE A 663 23.75 -11.05 -16.26
N ILE A 664 22.68 -10.66 -15.56
CA ILE A 664 21.98 -9.39 -15.79
C ILE A 664 22.92 -8.20 -15.56
N VAL A 665 23.64 -8.17 -14.43
CA VAL A 665 24.57 -7.05 -14.12
C VAL A 665 25.67 -6.95 -15.17
N ASP A 666 26.30 -8.07 -15.53
CA ASP A 666 27.41 -8.06 -16.50
C ASP A 666 26.94 -7.69 -17.91
N LEU A 667 25.80 -8.22 -18.37
CA LEU A 667 25.27 -7.88 -19.68
C LEU A 667 24.74 -6.46 -19.76
N TYR A 668 24.05 -5.97 -18.74
CA TYR A 668 23.51 -4.60 -18.72
C TYR A 668 24.62 -3.55 -18.88
N LEU A 669 25.75 -3.74 -18.18
CA LEU A 669 26.90 -2.85 -18.30
C LEU A 669 27.64 -2.97 -19.64
N SER A 670 27.50 -4.10 -20.34
CA SER A 670 28.10 -4.29 -21.67
C SER A 670 27.35 -3.57 -22.79
N VAL A 671 26.13 -3.08 -22.53
CA VAL A 671 25.28 -2.46 -23.55
C VAL A 671 25.82 -1.11 -24.00
N SER A 672 26.25 -0.27 -23.06
CA SER A 672 26.75 1.08 -23.35
C SER A 672 27.41 1.69 -22.10
N ASP A 673 28.44 2.52 -22.30
CA ASP A 673 29.25 3.12 -21.23
C ASP A 673 28.50 4.16 -20.37
N ASP A 674 27.37 4.67 -20.87
CA ASP A 674 26.51 5.63 -20.15
C ASP A 674 25.59 4.94 -19.12
N LEU A 675 25.44 3.61 -19.20
CA LEU A 675 24.63 2.85 -18.25
C LEU A 675 25.41 2.59 -16.96
N ASN A 676 24.71 2.73 -15.83
CA ASN A 676 25.29 2.52 -14.50
C ASN A 676 24.36 1.68 -13.62
N ILE A 677 24.96 0.92 -12.70
CA ILE A 677 24.23 0.20 -11.66
C ILE A 677 23.81 1.19 -10.57
N THR A 678 22.51 1.32 -10.35
CA THR A 678 21.95 2.08 -9.24
C THR A 678 21.95 1.26 -7.95
N PRO A 679 21.78 1.88 -6.77
CA PRO A 679 21.57 1.15 -5.51
C PRO A 679 20.49 0.06 -5.59
N LYS A 680 19.32 0.40 -6.15
CA LYS A 680 18.22 -0.57 -6.36
C LYS A 680 18.65 -1.72 -7.27
N PHE A 681 19.37 -1.41 -8.35
CA PHE A 681 19.88 -2.43 -9.28
C PHE A 681 20.87 -3.36 -8.59
N HIS A 682 21.77 -2.84 -7.76
CA HIS A 682 22.72 -3.67 -7.01
C HIS A 682 22.05 -4.73 -6.14
N ASN A 683 20.88 -4.44 -5.55
CA ASN A 683 20.16 -5.38 -4.69
C ASN A 683 19.88 -6.73 -5.37
N ILE A 684 19.77 -6.83 -6.71
CA ILE A 684 19.53 -8.11 -7.40
C ILE A 684 20.58 -9.17 -7.08
N LEU A 685 21.82 -8.75 -6.80
CA LEU A 685 22.92 -9.64 -6.43
C LEU A 685 22.71 -10.34 -5.07
N HIS A 686 21.74 -9.88 -4.28
CA HIS A 686 21.45 -10.36 -2.93
C HIS A 686 20.11 -11.07 -2.79
N TYR A 687 19.22 -11.05 -3.79
CA TYR A 687 17.92 -11.72 -3.69
C TYR A 687 18.01 -13.23 -3.48
N TRP A 688 19.08 -13.88 -3.94
CA TRP A 688 19.29 -15.31 -3.66
C TRP A 688 19.63 -15.57 -2.18
N GLN A 689 20.38 -14.67 -1.54
CA GLN A 689 20.69 -14.74 -0.09
C GLN A 689 19.43 -14.44 0.71
N ASP A 690 18.68 -13.43 0.29
CA ASP A 690 17.42 -13.04 0.88
C ASP A 690 16.41 -14.17 0.80
N ALA A 691 16.26 -14.81 -0.37
CA ALA A 691 15.38 -15.95 -0.58
C ALA A 691 15.78 -17.16 0.27
N ALA A 692 17.07 -17.48 0.33
CA ALA A 692 17.57 -18.56 1.19
C ALA A 692 17.27 -18.31 2.67
N LYS A 693 17.28 -17.04 3.10
CA LYS A 693 17.07 -16.64 4.48
C LYS A 693 15.60 -16.52 4.85
N PHE A 694 14.81 -15.80 4.07
CA PHE A 694 13.44 -15.39 4.38
C PHE A 694 12.39 -16.24 3.66
N GLY A 695 12.77 -17.01 2.64
CA GLY A 695 11.86 -17.82 1.82
C GLY A 695 11.43 -17.09 0.54
N SER A 696 10.21 -17.34 0.07
CA SER A 696 9.70 -16.67 -1.15
C SER A 696 9.75 -15.15 -1.01
N ILE A 697 10.35 -14.50 -2.01
CA ILE A 697 10.58 -13.05 -2.08
C ILE A 697 9.25 -12.30 -2.14
N TYR A 698 8.35 -12.74 -3.02
CA TYR A 698 7.02 -12.13 -3.22
C TYR A 698 6.25 -11.93 -1.90
N ARG A 699 6.41 -12.85 -0.95
CA ARG A 699 5.72 -12.81 0.34
C ARG A 699 6.12 -11.61 1.19
N ASN A 700 7.37 -11.19 1.08
CA ASN A 700 7.93 -10.05 1.79
C ASN A 700 7.86 -8.75 0.96
N SER A 701 7.21 -8.78 -0.20
CA SER A 701 7.03 -7.58 -1.02
C SER A 701 6.00 -6.62 -0.43
N SER A 702 6.11 -5.35 -0.80
CA SER A 702 5.19 -4.31 -0.31
C SER A 702 3.88 -4.22 -1.08
N TYR A 703 3.63 -5.08 -2.08
CA TYR A 703 2.39 -5.10 -2.88
C TYR A 703 1.11 -5.07 -2.03
N LYS A 704 1.12 -5.83 -0.94
CA LYS A 704 -0.03 -5.95 -0.03
C LYS A 704 -0.28 -4.67 0.77
N TYR A 705 0.78 -3.93 1.12
CA TYR A 705 0.69 -2.68 1.87
C TYR A 705 0.25 -1.53 0.96
N GLU A 706 0.79 -1.45 -0.27
CA GLU A 706 0.38 -0.48 -1.30
C GLU A 706 -1.13 -0.54 -1.59
N ARG A 707 -1.70 -1.74 -1.58
CA ARG A 707 -3.14 -1.93 -1.74
C ARG A 707 -3.98 -1.31 -0.61
N VAL A 708 -3.50 -1.34 0.62
CA VAL A 708 -4.16 -0.70 1.78
C VAL A 708 -3.96 0.80 1.70
N HIS A 709 -2.73 1.20 1.38
CA HIS A 709 -2.29 2.56 1.16
C HIS A 709 -3.18 3.35 0.18
N GLN A 710 -3.49 2.77 -0.98
CA GLN A 710 -4.37 3.39 -1.99
C GLN A 710 -5.79 3.66 -1.46
N ASN A 711 -6.31 2.87 -0.52
CA ASN A 711 -7.62 3.15 0.06
C ASN A 711 -7.57 4.36 0.99
N LEU A 712 -6.50 4.46 1.79
CA LEU A 712 -6.27 5.64 2.65
C LEU A 712 -6.22 6.91 1.78
N MET A 713 -5.58 6.83 0.61
CA MET A 713 -5.60 7.90 -0.38
C MET A 713 -6.99 8.15 -0.96
N SER A 714 -7.79 7.12 -1.28
CA SER A 714 -9.13 7.30 -1.86
C SER A 714 -10.17 7.92 -0.89
N LEU A 715 -9.96 7.79 0.42
CA LEU A 715 -10.78 8.49 1.44
C LEU A 715 -10.64 10.02 1.33
N ARG A 716 -9.58 10.53 0.68
CA ARG A 716 -9.37 11.94 0.31
C ARG A 716 -10.43 12.46 -0.65
N GLU A 717 -10.86 11.66 -1.62
CA GLU A 717 -11.73 12.11 -2.72
C GLU A 717 -13.21 12.16 -2.33
N ASN A 718 -13.60 11.41 -1.30
CA ASN A 718 -15.00 11.35 -0.83
C ASN A 718 -15.30 12.25 0.38
N CYS A 719 -14.28 12.90 0.95
CA CYS A 719 -14.42 13.74 2.15
C CYS A 719 -14.22 15.22 1.80
N HIS A 720 -15.30 15.90 1.40
CA HIS A 720 -15.39 17.38 1.37
C HIS A 720 -15.47 18.01 2.78
N VAL A 721 -15.00 17.30 3.80
CA VAL A 721 -14.96 17.76 5.20
C VAL A 721 -13.58 17.37 5.73
N GLN A 722 -12.89 18.35 6.30
CA GLN A 722 -11.61 18.21 7.01
C GLN A 722 -11.44 16.82 7.64
N VAL A 723 -10.33 16.16 7.32
CA VAL A 723 -9.94 14.89 7.92
C VAL A 723 -9.68 15.14 9.41
N ASN A 724 -10.71 14.95 10.23
CA ASN A 724 -10.53 14.56 11.62
C ASN A 724 -9.92 13.16 11.60
N ILE A 725 -8.64 13.06 11.98
CA ILE A 725 -7.92 11.80 12.23
C ILE A 725 -8.45 11.13 13.53
N ASP A 726 -9.48 11.69 14.15
CA ASP A 726 -10.20 11.18 15.34
C ASP A 726 -11.28 10.11 15.02
N GLY A 727 -11.36 9.64 13.77
CA GLY A 727 -12.19 8.48 13.43
C GLY A 727 -11.49 7.15 13.75
N PRO A 728 -12.19 6.10 14.23
CA PRO A 728 -11.56 4.83 14.52
C PRO A 728 -11.15 4.15 13.20
N PHE A 729 -9.84 4.12 12.96
CA PHE A 729 -9.20 3.22 12.01
C PHE A 729 -9.32 1.79 12.56
N GLN A 730 -10.02 0.90 11.86
CA GLN A 730 -10.05 -0.55 12.12
C GLN A 730 -9.23 -1.30 11.10
#